data_AF-A0A3N6ARR3-F1
#
_entry.id   AF-A0A3N6ARR3-F1
#
_cell.length_a   1.000
_cell.length_b   1.000
_cell.length_c   1.000
_cell.angle_alpha   90.00
_cell.angle_beta   90.00
_cell.angle_gamma   90.00
#
_symmetry.space_group_name_H-M   'P 1'
#
loop_
_entity.id
_entity.type
_entity.pdbx_description
1 polymer ?
#
loop_
_entity_poly.entity_id
_entity_poly.type
_entity_poly.pdbx_seq_one_letter_code
_entity_poly.pdbx_strand_id
1 'polypeptide(L)'
;TVTIEVTGSASLPVSATDSETIVLTETGPDTGIFEYASGMLISYSGGSPDDGTLNVSGDDYLYANYSDPDDVSDSSEVFAYVPTLAILSSFKAYEERGQVVVEWETVSEMDTLGFDLYRKDNATGKFEKLNQQILAGLLVHSQGGTYQYTDDKAVSGETYTYKLIEKEIRGKSRIHGPFTVTVDGEGLDLLEQVYARIFGKKRLHKQQSGDVELSGKNYFDQANTAKYKSRPRQISEFKKQRLKFAKVSREKFKKLKKARKGTEAKISIQEKGIYFLDASEIAEVLDLPVNRVKRLIQKGELSLHSAGKQVAWMKALEEKGIYFYGEAINSPYTNQNIYWLEKGNGLNMAVLNDSLPDHQTQDAYFTDTVHAEKNQSPVTGLYEDPEADFWIWDMIISSDPDHGSKNFPISLPSVAPVSGENTAGIAVTLKGGSDFPDIESDHHVEISINGTMVGEDYWNGTDDAEFTFSFDQSILKEGDNSIAVKGLLDTGVPYSFFYVNAFDITYNRFFTASKNSLFLTGTENDVITINGFSNPDIMVFDVTRNHEPAYVKSASVRQDENDFSVSFPSDGSTSKFFSVAGDAVKKPLSFIADNRSNLRKNKNGADYIVISIPELEAGARALAEYRQQKGLTTKVVMLEDILDEFNHGIAGPSAIRNFLSYAYQNWIIPPRYVVLAGDGTFDYKDYQGHGVNLIPPFLISTSYGLFASDIPFADIKNDDGIPEIAIGRIPVITAESFAKIIQKIEQYESSPAGEWCNQVMMMADNPDNGG
;
A
#
# COMPACT_ATOMS: atom_id res chain seq x y z
N THR A 1 4.09 -21.99 -44.67
CA THR A 1 4.19 -23.10 -43.69
C THR A 1 5.00 -22.63 -42.50
N VAL A 2 4.62 -22.98 -41.27
CA VAL A 2 5.37 -22.58 -40.06
C VAL A 2 5.93 -23.82 -39.39
N THR A 3 7.24 -23.87 -39.22
CA THR A 3 7.93 -24.88 -38.42
C THR A 3 8.15 -24.28 -37.03
N ILE A 4 7.63 -24.94 -36.02
CA ILE A 4 7.84 -24.58 -34.62
C ILE A 4 8.86 -25.57 -34.06
N GLU A 5 10.03 -25.07 -33.67
CA GLU A 5 11.10 -25.85 -33.06
C GLU A 5 11.17 -25.55 -31.55
N VAL A 6 11.35 -26.61 -30.76
CA VAL A 6 11.62 -26.53 -29.33
C VAL A 6 13.09 -26.80 -29.10
N THR A 7 13.77 -25.83 -28.50
CA THR A 7 15.21 -25.94 -28.22
C THR A 7 15.46 -25.75 -26.73
N GLY A 8 15.91 -26.81 -26.06
CA GLY A 8 16.37 -26.76 -24.67
C GLY A 8 17.73 -26.05 -24.56
N SER A 9 17.89 -25.18 -23.56
CA SER A 9 19.13 -24.42 -23.40
C SER A 9 20.32 -25.32 -23.03
N ALA A 10 21.45 -25.07 -23.69
CA ALA A 10 22.63 -25.92 -23.64
C ALA A 10 23.41 -25.81 -22.32
N SER A 11 23.29 -26.80 -21.44
CA SER A 11 24.39 -27.24 -20.58
C SER A 11 24.36 -28.75 -20.29
N LEU A 12 24.90 -29.51 -21.27
CA LEU A 12 25.22 -30.95 -21.31
C LEU A 12 24.13 -31.90 -21.85
N PRO A 13 24.56 -33.02 -22.47
CA PRO A 13 24.40 -33.30 -23.89
C PRO A 13 22.94 -33.59 -24.32
N VAL A 14 22.59 -32.99 -25.46
CA VAL A 14 21.43 -33.23 -26.33
C VAL A 14 20.74 -34.58 -26.13
N SER A 15 19.49 -34.55 -25.66
CA SER A 15 18.50 -35.55 -26.06
C SER A 15 17.17 -34.87 -26.37
N ALA A 16 16.91 -34.77 -27.68
CA ALA A 16 15.66 -34.44 -28.37
C ALA A 16 15.20 -32.95 -28.33
N THR A 17 15.64 -32.16 -29.31
CA THR A 17 14.83 -31.06 -29.86
C THR A 17 13.60 -31.67 -30.51
N ASP A 18 12.41 -31.21 -30.11
CA ASP A 18 11.15 -31.57 -30.75
C ASP A 18 10.76 -30.49 -31.75
N SER A 19 10.15 -30.87 -32.88
CA SER A 19 9.77 -29.92 -33.92
C SER A 19 8.45 -30.34 -34.55
N GLU A 20 7.56 -29.37 -34.72
CA GLU A 20 6.25 -29.56 -35.33
C GLU A 20 6.06 -28.61 -36.50
N THR A 21 5.65 -29.15 -37.63
CA THR A 21 5.32 -28.35 -38.82
C THR A 21 3.82 -28.15 -38.91
N ILE A 22 3.37 -26.89 -38.78
CA ILE A 22 1.96 -26.51 -38.97
C ILE A 22 1.75 -25.81 -40.32
N VAL A 23 0.65 -26.16 -40.97
CA VAL A 23 0.20 -25.49 -42.20
C VAL A 23 -0.84 -24.47 -41.80
N LEU A 24 -0.48 -23.19 -41.89
CA LEU A 24 -1.45 -22.12 -41.76
C LEU A 24 -2.17 -21.90 -43.08
N THR A 25 -3.47 -21.63 -43.02
CA THR A 25 -4.28 -21.26 -44.18
C THR A 25 -4.48 -19.75 -44.17
N GLU A 26 -4.15 -19.09 -45.26
CA GLU A 26 -4.43 -17.67 -45.39
C GLU A 26 -5.95 -17.44 -45.40
N THR A 27 -6.42 -16.49 -44.61
CA THR A 27 -7.86 -16.24 -44.37
C THR A 27 -8.59 -15.66 -45.58
N GLY A 28 -7.83 -15.24 -46.60
CA GLY A 28 -8.30 -14.81 -47.91
C GLY A 28 -7.10 -14.51 -48.83
N PRO A 29 -7.33 -14.19 -50.13
CA PRO A 29 -6.25 -13.86 -51.05
C PRO A 29 -5.55 -12.57 -50.60
N ASP A 30 -4.24 -12.63 -50.35
CA ASP A 30 -3.36 -11.51 -49.99
C ASP A 30 -3.76 -10.76 -48.70
N THR A 31 -4.37 -11.45 -47.74
CA THR A 31 -4.73 -10.86 -46.44
C THR A 31 -3.53 -10.71 -45.50
N GLY A 32 -2.49 -11.53 -45.67
CA GLY A 32 -1.37 -11.62 -44.72
C GLY A 32 -1.78 -12.13 -43.32
N ILE A 33 -3.03 -12.58 -43.16
CA ILE A 33 -3.58 -13.12 -41.92
C ILE A 33 -3.77 -14.61 -42.13
N PHE A 34 -3.10 -15.39 -41.29
CA PHE A 34 -3.01 -16.83 -41.42
C PHE A 34 -3.66 -17.53 -40.22
N GLU A 35 -4.59 -18.44 -40.48
CA GLU A 35 -5.32 -19.19 -39.46
C GLU A 35 -4.85 -20.65 -39.42
N TYR A 36 -4.73 -21.19 -38.21
CA TYR A 36 -4.50 -22.60 -37.97
C TYR A 36 -5.79 -23.28 -37.49
N ALA A 37 -6.34 -24.18 -38.31
CA ALA A 37 -7.65 -24.78 -38.06
C ALA A 37 -7.69 -25.84 -36.94
N SER A 38 -6.54 -26.32 -36.46
CA SER A 38 -6.48 -27.39 -35.45
C SER A 38 -5.38 -27.14 -34.41
N GLY A 39 -5.72 -26.65 -33.22
CA GLY A 39 -4.72 -26.31 -32.19
C GLY A 39 -3.66 -27.40 -31.96
N MET A 40 -2.40 -26.98 -31.89
CA MET A 40 -1.25 -27.85 -31.62
C MET A 40 -1.31 -28.31 -30.16
N LEU A 41 -1.15 -29.61 -29.92
CA LEU A 41 -1.13 -30.15 -28.57
C LEU A 41 0.22 -29.85 -27.94
N ILE A 42 0.25 -29.49 -26.65
CA ILE A 42 1.49 -29.30 -25.89
C ILE A 42 1.59 -30.42 -24.86
N SER A 43 2.76 -31.06 -24.76
CA SER A 43 3.05 -32.15 -23.83
C SER A 43 4.31 -31.84 -23.02
N TYR A 44 4.34 -32.34 -21.78
CA TYR A 44 5.51 -32.27 -20.88
C TYR A 44 6.13 -33.66 -20.64
N SER A 45 5.69 -34.67 -21.39
CA SER A 45 6.00 -36.08 -21.14
C SER A 45 6.57 -36.78 -22.39
N GLY A 46 7.45 -36.12 -23.13
CA GLY A 46 8.17 -36.68 -24.29
C GLY A 46 7.31 -37.08 -25.48
N GLY A 47 7.89 -37.00 -26.69
CA GLY A 47 7.28 -37.36 -27.96
C GLY A 47 8.32 -37.44 -29.08
N SER A 48 7.87 -37.56 -30.32
CA SER A 48 8.73 -37.64 -31.52
C SER A 48 8.43 -36.48 -32.47
N PRO A 49 9.42 -35.96 -33.22
CA PRO A 49 9.17 -34.88 -34.17
C PRO A 49 8.06 -35.21 -35.18
N ASP A 50 7.29 -34.20 -35.57
CA ASP A 50 6.14 -34.27 -36.48
C ASP A 50 5.00 -35.19 -36.01
N ASP A 51 4.78 -35.34 -34.70
CA ASP A 51 3.69 -36.16 -34.14
C ASP A 51 2.40 -35.37 -33.84
N GLY A 52 2.42 -34.05 -34.08
CA GLY A 52 1.33 -33.13 -33.83
C GLY A 52 1.23 -32.66 -32.38
N THR A 53 2.19 -33.05 -31.52
CA THR A 53 2.27 -32.68 -30.11
C THR A 53 3.63 -32.09 -29.77
N LEU A 54 3.69 -30.77 -29.62
CA LEU A 54 4.90 -30.06 -29.25
C LEU A 54 5.30 -30.35 -27.80
N ASN A 55 6.45 -30.98 -27.58
CA ASN A 55 6.97 -31.27 -26.25
C ASN A 55 7.81 -30.11 -25.75
N VAL A 56 7.40 -29.52 -24.63
CA VAL A 56 8.09 -28.38 -24.02
C VAL A 56 8.39 -28.66 -22.55
N SER A 57 9.52 -28.14 -22.09
CA SER A 57 9.91 -28.01 -20.69
C SER A 57 9.77 -26.54 -20.24
N GLY A 58 9.82 -26.29 -18.93
CA GLY A 58 9.82 -24.90 -18.40
C GLY A 58 11.03 -24.08 -18.87
N ASP A 59 12.05 -24.75 -19.39
CA ASP A 59 13.37 -24.22 -19.75
C ASP A 59 13.55 -24.15 -21.28
N ASP A 60 12.50 -24.50 -22.05
CA ASP A 60 12.54 -24.61 -23.49
C ASP A 60 12.12 -23.29 -24.17
N TYR A 61 12.86 -22.92 -25.20
CA TYR A 61 12.48 -21.83 -26.08
C TYR A 61 11.67 -22.37 -27.25
N LEU A 62 10.56 -21.70 -27.56
CA LEU A 62 9.79 -21.93 -28.77
C LEU A 62 10.29 -21.02 -29.88
N TYR A 63 10.74 -21.62 -30.98
CA TYR A 63 11.18 -20.94 -32.18
C TYR A 63 10.15 -21.19 -33.27
N ALA A 64 9.37 -20.17 -33.64
CA ALA A 64 8.51 -20.25 -34.81
C ALA A 64 9.23 -19.66 -36.02
N ASN A 65 9.57 -20.51 -36.99
CA ASN A 65 10.10 -20.12 -38.29
C ASN A 65 9.01 -20.31 -39.32
N TYR A 66 8.64 -19.24 -40.04
CA TYR A 66 7.79 -19.39 -41.22
C TYR A 66 8.58 -19.18 -42.49
N SER A 67 8.19 -19.94 -43.52
CA SER A 67 8.59 -19.75 -44.89
C SER A 67 7.33 -19.61 -45.72
N ASP A 68 7.24 -18.49 -46.42
CA ASP A 68 6.31 -18.32 -47.53
C ASP A 68 6.94 -19.00 -48.78
N PRO A 69 6.32 -20.05 -49.33
CA PRO A 69 6.81 -20.68 -50.56
C PRO A 69 6.73 -19.76 -51.78
N ASP A 70 5.91 -18.71 -51.74
CA ASP A 70 5.74 -17.73 -52.82
C ASP A 70 6.67 -16.50 -52.65
N ASP A 71 7.15 -16.22 -51.44
CA ASP A 71 8.22 -15.24 -51.15
C ASP A 71 9.21 -15.72 -50.08
N VAL A 72 10.29 -16.37 -50.53
CA VAL A 72 11.34 -16.91 -49.65
C VAL A 72 12.15 -15.85 -48.87
N SER A 73 11.85 -14.55 -49.05
CA SER A 73 12.47 -13.48 -48.27
C SER A 73 11.69 -13.07 -47.02
N ASP A 74 10.45 -13.54 -46.88
CA ASP A 74 9.61 -13.29 -45.71
C ASP A 74 9.86 -14.38 -44.64
N SER A 75 10.73 -14.05 -43.67
CA SER A 75 11.03 -14.91 -42.53
C SER A 75 11.13 -14.05 -41.26
N SER A 76 10.54 -14.52 -40.17
CA SER A 76 10.63 -13.91 -38.84
C SER A 76 10.84 -14.99 -37.78
N GLU A 77 11.47 -14.60 -36.68
CA GLU A 77 11.73 -15.44 -35.51
C GLU A 77 11.02 -14.81 -34.30
N VAL A 78 10.14 -15.56 -33.64
CA VAL A 78 9.37 -15.09 -32.48
C VAL A 78 9.69 -15.96 -31.26
N PHE A 79 9.97 -15.31 -30.13
CA PHE A 79 10.33 -15.95 -28.85
C PHE A 79 9.20 -15.85 -27.83
N ALA A 80 8.88 -16.94 -27.14
CA ALA A 80 7.94 -16.95 -26.02
C ALA A 80 8.62 -17.35 -24.70
N TYR A 81 8.43 -16.54 -23.65
CA TYR A 81 8.98 -16.72 -22.30
C TYR A 81 7.96 -17.34 -21.35
N VAL A 82 8.39 -18.24 -20.46
CA VAL A 82 7.58 -18.75 -19.34
C VAL A 82 8.33 -18.50 -18.02
N PRO A 83 8.14 -17.36 -17.33
CA PRO A 83 8.54 -17.23 -15.93
C PRO A 83 7.76 -18.22 -15.03
N THR A 84 8.02 -18.25 -13.72
CA THR A 84 7.10 -18.81 -12.69
C THR A 84 6.52 -17.67 -11.85
N LEU A 85 5.18 -17.54 -11.80
CA LEU A 85 4.46 -16.42 -11.19
C LEU A 85 3.56 -16.90 -10.05
N ALA A 86 2.73 -17.92 -10.31
CA ALA A 86 2.16 -18.76 -9.25
C ALA A 86 3.03 -20.01 -9.01
N ILE A 87 3.32 -20.31 -7.73
CA ILE A 87 3.99 -21.57 -7.33
C ILE A 87 3.00 -22.41 -6.53
N LEU A 88 2.60 -23.57 -7.06
CA LEU A 88 1.67 -24.48 -6.36
C LEU A 88 2.43 -25.39 -5.38
N SER A 89 1.96 -25.46 -4.14
CA SER A 89 2.46 -26.41 -3.13
C SER A 89 1.66 -27.70 -3.07
N SER A 90 0.36 -27.64 -3.31
CA SER A 90 -0.49 -28.83 -3.23
C SER A 90 -1.67 -28.79 -4.19
N PHE A 91 -2.15 -29.97 -4.58
CA PHE A 91 -3.36 -30.16 -5.38
C PHE A 91 -4.08 -31.45 -4.97
N LYS A 92 -5.36 -31.39 -4.63
CA LYS A 92 -6.14 -32.55 -4.15
C LYS A 92 -7.63 -32.44 -4.46
N ALA A 93 -8.36 -33.55 -4.30
CA ALA A 93 -9.82 -33.58 -4.37
C ALA A 93 -10.41 -34.42 -3.23
N TYR A 94 -11.50 -33.98 -2.61
CA TYR A 94 -12.17 -34.68 -1.50
C TYR A 94 -13.67 -34.41 -1.48
N GLU A 95 -14.44 -35.29 -0.83
CA GLU A 95 -15.86 -35.07 -0.59
C GLU A 95 -16.08 -34.20 0.66
N GLU A 96 -16.82 -33.11 0.50
CA GLU A 96 -17.32 -32.30 1.60
C GLU A 96 -18.84 -32.11 1.47
N ARG A 97 -19.59 -32.55 2.48
CA ARG A 97 -21.06 -32.39 2.55
C ARG A 97 -21.80 -32.93 1.30
N GLY A 98 -21.33 -34.03 0.72
CA GLY A 98 -21.95 -34.66 -0.45
C GLY A 98 -21.57 -34.04 -1.79
N GLN A 99 -20.57 -33.16 -1.83
CA GLN A 99 -20.05 -32.54 -3.05
C GLN A 99 -18.54 -32.78 -3.15
N VAL A 100 -18.02 -32.96 -4.37
CA VAL A 100 -16.57 -33.07 -4.59
C VAL A 100 -15.96 -31.69 -4.67
N VAL A 101 -14.97 -31.44 -3.80
CA VAL A 101 -14.18 -30.22 -3.74
C VAL A 101 -12.79 -30.49 -4.28
N VAL A 102 -12.39 -29.71 -5.30
CA VAL A 102 -11.02 -29.63 -5.80
C VAL A 102 -10.32 -28.50 -5.06
N GLU A 103 -9.18 -28.78 -4.44
CA GLU A 103 -8.41 -27.81 -3.66
C GLU A 103 -6.98 -27.71 -4.17
N TRP A 104 -6.47 -26.49 -4.31
CA TRP A 104 -5.05 -26.23 -4.57
C TRP A 104 -4.52 -25.15 -3.63
N GLU A 105 -3.21 -25.20 -3.40
CA GLU A 105 -2.51 -24.20 -2.60
C GLU A 105 -1.36 -23.59 -3.38
N THR A 106 -1.20 -22.27 -3.27
CA THR A 106 -0.07 -21.51 -3.81
C THR A 106 0.79 -20.98 -2.67
N VAL A 107 2.11 -20.88 -2.91
CA VAL A 107 3.08 -20.29 -1.98
C VAL A 107 3.63 -18.95 -2.46
N SER A 108 3.34 -18.59 -3.71
CA SER A 108 3.57 -17.27 -4.29
C SER A 108 2.58 -17.05 -5.43
N GLU A 109 2.15 -15.80 -5.63
CA GLU A 109 1.29 -15.32 -6.71
C GLU A 109 1.71 -13.89 -7.09
N MET A 110 2.70 -13.76 -7.96
CA MET A 110 3.03 -12.48 -8.57
C MET A 110 2.26 -12.34 -9.89
N ASP A 111 1.63 -11.20 -10.15
CA ASP A 111 0.87 -10.90 -11.38
C ASP A 111 -0.26 -11.88 -11.76
N THR A 112 -0.60 -12.83 -10.89
CA THR A 112 -1.69 -13.79 -11.08
C THR A 112 -3.04 -13.12 -10.85
N LEU A 113 -3.89 -12.99 -11.88
CA LEU A 113 -5.29 -12.56 -11.76
C LEU A 113 -6.22 -13.65 -11.25
N GLY A 114 -5.88 -14.91 -11.51
CA GLY A 114 -6.69 -16.04 -11.09
C GLY A 114 -6.49 -17.26 -11.96
N PHE A 115 -7.45 -18.17 -11.92
CA PHE A 115 -7.32 -19.49 -12.52
C PHE A 115 -8.57 -19.90 -13.30
N ASP A 116 -8.37 -20.67 -14.36
CA ASP A 116 -9.41 -21.48 -14.97
C ASP A 116 -9.15 -22.96 -14.65
N LEU A 117 -10.15 -23.65 -14.12
CA LEU A 117 -10.05 -25.06 -13.78
C LEU A 117 -10.66 -25.90 -14.90
N TYR A 118 -9.87 -26.87 -15.38
CA TYR A 118 -10.30 -27.82 -16.40
C TYR A 118 -10.21 -29.24 -15.87
N ARG A 119 -11.14 -30.09 -16.32
CA ARG A 119 -11.12 -31.53 -16.07
C ARG A 119 -11.10 -32.29 -17.40
N LYS A 120 -10.27 -33.34 -17.48
CA LYS A 120 -10.26 -34.26 -18.61
C LYS A 120 -11.50 -35.14 -18.57
N ASP A 121 -12.27 -35.15 -19.66
CA ASP A 121 -13.36 -36.10 -19.87
C ASP A 121 -12.76 -37.47 -20.23
N ASN A 122 -13.12 -38.51 -19.46
CA ASN A 122 -12.54 -39.84 -19.60
C ASN A 122 -13.00 -40.57 -20.89
N ALA A 123 -14.12 -40.18 -21.49
CA ALA A 123 -14.65 -40.83 -22.70
C ALA A 123 -14.02 -40.25 -23.98
N THR A 124 -13.81 -38.94 -24.01
CA THR A 124 -13.30 -38.20 -25.18
C THR A 124 -11.81 -37.88 -25.08
N GLY A 125 -11.24 -37.91 -23.88
CA GLY A 125 -9.86 -37.50 -23.61
C GLY A 125 -9.61 -35.98 -23.67
N LYS A 126 -10.64 -35.17 -23.90
CA LYS A 126 -10.53 -33.70 -24.01
C LYS A 126 -10.71 -33.02 -22.65
N PHE A 127 -10.08 -31.86 -22.47
CA PHE A 127 -10.29 -31.04 -21.28
C PHE A 127 -11.51 -30.14 -21.43
N GLU A 128 -12.42 -30.19 -20.45
CA GLU A 128 -13.59 -29.31 -20.33
C GLU A 128 -13.34 -28.28 -19.22
N LYS A 129 -13.65 -27.01 -19.49
CA LYS A 129 -13.59 -25.94 -18.49
C LYS A 129 -14.75 -26.13 -17.49
N LEU A 130 -14.46 -26.05 -16.19
CA LEU A 130 -15.46 -26.23 -15.14
C LEU A 130 -16.11 -24.91 -14.72
N ASN A 131 -15.32 -23.84 -14.64
CA ASN A 131 -15.77 -22.51 -14.24
C ASN A 131 -16.27 -21.68 -15.43
N GLN A 132 -17.28 -20.84 -15.22
CA GLN A 132 -17.78 -19.91 -16.24
C GLN A 132 -16.97 -18.61 -16.23
N GLN A 133 -16.78 -18.04 -15.04
CA GLN A 133 -15.94 -16.87 -14.80
C GLN A 133 -14.60 -17.29 -14.22
N ILE A 134 -13.58 -16.46 -14.43
CA ILE A 134 -12.25 -16.64 -13.86
C ILE A 134 -12.34 -16.83 -12.34
N LEU A 135 -11.58 -17.80 -11.81
CA LEU A 135 -11.48 -18.05 -10.38
C LEU A 135 -10.44 -17.08 -9.80
N ALA A 136 -10.91 -15.92 -9.31
CA ALA A 136 -10.06 -14.80 -8.92
C ALA A 136 -8.98 -15.17 -7.90
N GLY A 137 -7.72 -14.90 -8.25
CA GLY A 137 -6.56 -15.12 -7.39
C GLY A 137 -6.53 -14.17 -6.19
N LEU A 138 -5.52 -14.31 -5.33
CA LEU A 138 -5.34 -13.45 -4.18
C LEU A 138 -4.45 -12.25 -4.56
N LEU A 139 -4.99 -11.35 -5.39
CA LEU A 139 -4.24 -10.26 -6.06
C LEU A 139 -3.44 -9.34 -5.10
N VAL A 140 -3.85 -9.30 -3.83
CA VAL A 140 -3.29 -8.43 -2.79
C VAL A 140 -2.52 -9.23 -1.71
N HIS A 141 -2.33 -10.54 -1.95
CA HIS A 141 -1.58 -11.46 -1.10
C HIS A 141 -0.62 -12.33 -1.92
N SER A 142 0.47 -11.73 -2.39
CA SER A 142 1.52 -12.39 -3.19
C SER A 142 2.22 -13.59 -2.54
N GLN A 143 1.91 -13.90 -1.27
CA GLN A 143 2.35 -15.11 -0.55
C GLN A 143 1.47 -16.33 -0.84
N GLY A 144 0.51 -16.19 -1.75
CA GLY A 144 -0.43 -17.24 -2.15
C GLY A 144 -1.46 -17.58 -1.09
N GLY A 145 -2.19 -18.66 -1.32
CA GLY A 145 -3.23 -19.13 -0.41
C GLY A 145 -3.84 -20.46 -0.82
N THR A 146 -5.00 -20.76 -0.24
CA THR A 146 -5.75 -21.99 -0.51
C THR A 146 -7.00 -21.65 -1.31
N TYR A 147 -7.29 -22.47 -2.31
CA TYR A 147 -8.42 -22.33 -3.20
C TYR A 147 -9.23 -23.60 -3.25
N GLN A 148 -10.55 -23.46 -3.35
CA GLN A 148 -11.48 -24.58 -3.41
C GLN A 148 -12.52 -24.32 -4.50
N TYR A 149 -12.78 -25.35 -5.31
CA TYR A 149 -13.83 -25.35 -6.33
C TYR A 149 -14.69 -26.61 -6.24
N THR A 150 -16.01 -26.45 -6.31
CA THR A 150 -16.97 -27.58 -6.26
C THR A 150 -17.22 -28.15 -7.65
N ASP A 151 -16.82 -29.40 -7.88
CA ASP A 151 -17.04 -30.13 -9.14
C ASP A 151 -18.31 -31.01 -9.05
N ASP A 152 -19.44 -30.46 -9.50
CA ASP A 152 -20.75 -31.13 -9.45
C ASP A 152 -20.82 -32.45 -10.24
N LYS A 153 -19.90 -32.68 -11.17
CA LYS A 153 -19.89 -33.88 -12.02
C LYS A 153 -18.92 -34.96 -11.52
N ALA A 154 -18.10 -34.66 -10.51
CA ALA A 154 -17.18 -35.63 -9.92
C ALA A 154 -17.86 -36.43 -8.80
N VAL A 155 -17.38 -37.66 -8.58
CA VAL A 155 -17.92 -38.60 -7.59
C VAL A 155 -16.81 -39.05 -6.64
N SER A 156 -17.13 -39.23 -5.36
CA SER A 156 -16.18 -39.76 -4.36
C SER A 156 -15.66 -41.15 -4.76
N GLY A 157 -14.37 -41.39 -4.48
CA GLY A 157 -13.65 -42.62 -4.79
C GLY A 157 -13.17 -42.77 -6.24
N GLU A 158 -13.62 -41.90 -7.17
CA GLU A 158 -13.19 -41.93 -8.57
C GLU A 158 -11.90 -41.11 -8.80
N THR A 159 -11.17 -41.44 -9.86
CA THR A 159 -9.94 -40.74 -10.27
C THR A 159 -10.22 -39.79 -11.43
N TYR A 160 -9.77 -38.55 -11.30
CA TYR A 160 -9.91 -37.52 -12.30
C TYR A 160 -8.57 -36.85 -12.61
N THR A 161 -8.44 -36.33 -13.83
CA THR A 161 -7.27 -35.54 -14.26
C THR A 161 -7.70 -34.09 -14.46
N TYR A 162 -7.08 -33.18 -13.72
CA TYR A 162 -7.34 -31.75 -13.76
C TYR A 162 -6.14 -30.99 -14.35
N LYS A 163 -6.37 -29.77 -14.84
CA LYS A 163 -5.33 -28.77 -15.05
C LYS A 163 -5.84 -27.40 -14.64
N LEU A 164 -4.95 -26.54 -14.18
CA LEU A 164 -5.25 -25.14 -13.91
C LEU A 164 -4.61 -24.30 -15.01
N ILE A 165 -5.34 -23.30 -15.52
CA ILE A 165 -4.78 -22.26 -16.37
C ILE A 165 -4.75 -20.98 -15.56
N GLU A 166 -3.58 -20.59 -15.09
CA GLU A 166 -3.31 -19.29 -14.49
C GLU A 166 -3.54 -18.20 -15.55
N LYS A 167 -4.19 -17.10 -15.15
CA LYS A 167 -4.39 -15.89 -15.94
C LYS A 167 -3.57 -14.76 -15.33
N GLU A 168 -2.85 -14.03 -16.15
CA GLU A 168 -1.94 -12.97 -15.70
C GLU A 168 -2.53 -11.58 -16.00
N ILE A 169 -2.04 -10.57 -15.26
CA ILE A 169 -2.42 -9.16 -15.44
C ILE A 169 -2.27 -8.71 -16.90
N ARG A 170 -1.19 -9.11 -17.57
CA ARG A 170 -0.85 -8.70 -18.96
C ARG A 170 -1.41 -9.64 -20.04
N GLY A 171 -2.58 -10.23 -19.81
CA GLY A 171 -3.27 -11.10 -20.78
C GLY A 171 -2.67 -12.49 -21.02
N LYS A 172 -1.49 -12.79 -20.45
CA LYS A 172 -0.82 -14.10 -20.58
C LYS A 172 -1.51 -15.19 -19.76
N SER A 173 -1.20 -16.44 -20.07
CA SER A 173 -1.73 -17.61 -19.35
C SER A 173 -0.66 -18.69 -19.15
N ARG A 174 -0.73 -19.43 -18.05
CA ARG A 174 0.16 -20.57 -17.75
C ARG A 174 -0.60 -21.80 -17.36
N ILE A 175 -0.10 -22.96 -17.76
CA ILE A 175 -0.74 -24.25 -17.47
C ILE A 175 -0.02 -24.90 -16.31
N HIS A 176 -0.77 -25.28 -15.28
CA HIS A 176 -0.31 -26.09 -14.15
C HIS A 176 -0.97 -27.48 -14.21
N GLY A 177 -0.14 -28.51 -14.06
CA GLY A 177 -0.54 -29.92 -14.17
C GLY A 177 -0.13 -30.52 -15.53
N PRO A 178 -0.84 -31.56 -16.02
CA PRO A 178 -2.06 -32.13 -15.45
C PRO A 178 -1.85 -32.84 -14.11
N PHE A 179 -2.84 -32.73 -13.23
CA PHE A 179 -2.88 -33.36 -11.91
C PHE A 179 -3.89 -34.51 -11.92
N THR A 180 -3.40 -35.74 -11.75
CA THR A 180 -4.28 -36.90 -11.57
C THR A 180 -4.46 -37.18 -10.08
N VAL A 181 -5.69 -37.04 -9.59
CA VAL A 181 -6.05 -37.21 -8.17
C VAL A 181 -7.26 -38.14 -8.02
N THR A 182 -7.29 -38.92 -6.95
CA THR A 182 -8.47 -39.72 -6.57
C THR A 182 -9.23 -38.98 -5.48
N VAL A 183 -10.54 -38.85 -5.62
CA VAL A 183 -11.37 -38.17 -4.61
C VAL A 183 -11.29 -38.94 -3.30
N ASP A 184 -10.98 -38.24 -2.20
CA ASP A 184 -10.69 -38.79 -0.86
C ASP A 184 -9.40 -39.63 -0.78
N GLY A 185 -8.56 -39.60 -1.83
CA GLY A 185 -7.22 -40.17 -1.84
C GLY A 185 -6.17 -39.27 -1.21
N GLU A 186 -4.92 -39.75 -1.15
CA GLU A 186 -3.78 -38.87 -0.85
C GLU A 186 -3.63 -37.82 -1.97
N GLY A 187 -3.72 -36.55 -1.59
CA GLY A 187 -3.46 -35.43 -2.50
C GLY A 187 -2.00 -35.36 -2.95
N LEU A 188 -1.72 -34.54 -3.95
CA LEU A 188 -0.37 -34.27 -4.41
C LEU A 188 0.27 -33.19 -3.53
N ASP A 189 1.31 -33.54 -2.77
CA ASP A 189 2.26 -32.57 -2.22
C ASP A 189 3.34 -32.34 -3.29
N LEU A 190 3.21 -31.22 -4.00
CA LEU A 190 4.04 -30.92 -5.16
C LEU A 190 5.47 -30.55 -4.71
N LEU A 191 5.60 -29.89 -3.56
CA LEU A 191 6.91 -29.60 -2.97
C LEU A 191 7.60 -30.89 -2.51
N GLU A 192 6.91 -31.77 -1.77
CA GLU A 192 7.49 -33.02 -1.30
C GLU A 192 7.89 -33.95 -2.46
N GLN A 193 7.14 -33.95 -3.56
CA GLN A 193 7.51 -34.69 -4.78
C GLN A 193 8.80 -34.15 -5.42
N VAL A 194 8.95 -32.82 -5.50
CA VAL A 194 10.20 -32.18 -5.96
C VAL A 194 11.35 -32.50 -4.99
N TYR A 195 11.15 -32.35 -3.68
CA TYR A 195 12.14 -32.68 -2.66
C TYR A 195 12.55 -34.16 -2.69
N ALA A 196 11.60 -35.09 -2.85
CA ALA A 196 11.88 -36.52 -2.92
C ALA A 196 12.63 -36.91 -4.20
N ARG A 197 12.42 -36.18 -5.30
CA ARG A 197 13.15 -36.35 -6.57
C ARG A 197 14.59 -35.84 -6.48
N ILE A 198 14.82 -34.72 -5.78
CA ILE A 198 16.14 -34.10 -5.64
C ILE A 198 16.99 -34.76 -4.54
N PHE A 199 16.40 -35.04 -3.37
CA PHE A 199 17.14 -35.44 -2.16
C PHE A 199 16.88 -36.88 -1.70
N GLY A 200 16.01 -37.62 -2.39
CA GLY A 200 15.56 -38.96 -1.99
C GLY A 200 14.60 -38.96 -0.80
N LYS A 201 13.75 -39.99 -0.70
CA LYS A 201 12.71 -40.11 0.33
C LYS A 201 13.30 -40.19 1.75
N LYS A 202 13.45 -39.05 2.43
CA LYS A 202 13.53 -38.99 3.90
C LYS A 202 12.38 -38.11 4.41
N ARG A 203 11.44 -38.74 5.11
CA ARG A 203 10.28 -38.12 5.77
C ARG A 203 10.71 -36.91 6.60
N LEU A 204 10.22 -35.73 6.25
CA LEU A 204 10.27 -34.54 7.11
C LEU A 204 9.25 -34.69 8.25
N HIS A 205 9.65 -34.26 9.45
CA HIS A 205 8.75 -34.18 10.60
C HIS A 205 7.75 -33.04 10.37
N LYS A 206 6.48 -33.37 10.18
CA LYS A 206 5.37 -32.42 10.10
C LYS A 206 5.23 -31.73 11.46
N GLN A 207 5.64 -30.47 11.57
CA GLN A 207 5.29 -29.65 12.74
C GLN A 207 3.80 -29.32 12.63
N GLN A 208 3.00 -29.82 13.58
CA GLN A 208 1.57 -29.54 13.68
C GLN A 208 1.35 -28.03 13.84
N SER A 209 0.72 -27.41 12.84
CA SER A 209 0.09 -26.11 12.97
C SER A 209 -1.09 -26.24 13.94
N GLY A 210 -0.94 -25.71 15.16
CA GLY A 210 -2.00 -25.72 16.17
C GLY A 210 -3.12 -24.77 15.79
N ASP A 211 -4.35 -25.29 15.78
CA ASP A 211 -5.58 -24.52 15.69
C ASP A 211 -5.71 -23.61 16.91
N VAL A 212 -5.68 -22.29 16.70
CA VAL A 212 -6.07 -21.31 17.72
C VAL A 212 -6.84 -20.17 17.05
N GLU A 213 -8.10 -20.03 17.46
CA GLU A 213 -9.03 -18.97 17.04
C GLU A 213 -8.44 -17.57 17.24
N LEU A 214 -8.52 -16.76 16.18
CA LEU A 214 -8.38 -15.30 16.25
C LEU A 214 -9.64 -14.68 15.64
N SER A 215 -10.37 -13.96 16.49
CA SER A 215 -11.53 -13.16 16.16
C SER A 215 -11.18 -12.02 15.19
N GLY A 216 -11.72 -12.03 13.98
CA GLY A 216 -11.60 -10.91 13.03
C GLY A 216 -11.93 -11.33 11.60
N LYS A 217 -13.23 -11.36 11.28
CA LYS A 217 -13.86 -11.82 10.02
C LYS A 217 -13.68 -13.32 9.73
N ASN A 218 -14.75 -14.06 10.01
CA ASN A 218 -14.94 -15.44 9.58
C ASN A 218 -14.97 -15.52 8.05
N TYR A 219 -13.84 -15.77 7.39
CA TYR A 219 -13.76 -15.84 5.91
C TYR A 219 -14.43 -17.08 5.29
N PHE A 220 -14.84 -18.08 6.09
CA PHE A 220 -15.66 -19.22 5.61
C PHE A 220 -16.98 -19.44 6.34
N ASP A 221 -17.29 -18.58 7.32
CA ASP A 221 -18.47 -18.74 8.16
C ASP A 221 -19.44 -17.59 7.90
N GLN A 222 -19.95 -17.55 6.67
CA GLN A 222 -21.28 -17.03 6.34
C GLN A 222 -21.89 -17.93 5.26
N ALA A 223 -23.18 -18.22 5.40
CA ALA A 223 -23.94 -19.19 4.63
C ALA A 223 -24.03 -18.87 3.12
N ASN A 224 -22.96 -19.14 2.36
CA ASN A 224 -22.91 -18.92 0.91
C ASN A 224 -22.70 -20.23 0.13
N THR A 225 -23.59 -20.46 -0.83
CA THR A 225 -23.66 -21.59 -1.78
C THR A 225 -22.65 -21.47 -2.94
N ALA A 226 -21.59 -20.67 -2.79
CA ALA A 226 -20.65 -20.37 -3.86
C ALA A 226 -19.77 -21.60 -4.19
N LYS A 227 -19.69 -21.94 -5.48
CA LYS A 227 -18.86 -23.05 -5.99
C LYS A 227 -17.37 -22.82 -5.80
N TYR A 228 -16.94 -21.56 -5.74
CA TYR A 228 -15.54 -21.17 -5.62
C TYR A 228 -15.28 -20.41 -4.32
N LYS A 229 -14.11 -20.67 -3.74
CA LYS A 229 -13.67 -20.19 -2.43
C LYS A 229 -12.16 -19.99 -2.47
N SER A 230 -11.67 -18.89 -1.89
CA SER A 230 -10.24 -18.64 -1.73
C SER A 230 -9.94 -18.08 -0.34
N ARG A 231 -8.73 -18.34 0.17
CA ARG A 231 -8.23 -17.72 1.40
C ARG A 231 -6.74 -17.43 1.34
N PRO A 232 -6.30 -16.27 1.85
CA PRO A 232 -4.89 -16.00 2.06
C PRO A 232 -4.26 -17.07 2.96
N ARG A 233 -2.99 -17.37 2.70
CA ARG A 233 -2.21 -18.20 3.61
C ARG A 233 -2.20 -17.58 5.02
N GLN A 234 -2.36 -18.42 6.04
CA GLN A 234 -2.41 -17.92 7.42
C GLN A 234 -1.14 -17.13 7.79
N ILE A 235 -1.35 -16.04 8.52
CA ILE A 235 -0.32 -15.21 9.12
C ILE A 235 0.68 -16.10 9.89
N SER A 236 1.97 -16.03 9.52
CA SER A 236 3.02 -16.79 10.17
C SER A 236 3.10 -16.50 11.68
N GLU A 237 3.55 -17.48 12.48
CA GLU A 237 3.79 -17.29 13.93
C GLU A 237 4.72 -16.09 14.20
N PHE A 238 5.68 -15.83 13.30
CA PHE A 238 6.53 -14.64 13.34
C PHE A 238 5.73 -13.33 13.31
N LYS A 239 4.74 -13.23 12.42
CA LYS A 239 3.89 -12.04 12.29
C LYS A 239 2.90 -11.91 13.47
N LYS A 240 2.45 -13.02 14.07
CA LYS A 240 1.72 -12.96 15.36
C LYS A 240 2.59 -12.43 16.51
N GLN A 241 3.87 -12.81 16.56
CA GLN A 241 4.82 -12.28 17.55
C GLN A 241 5.09 -10.78 17.34
N ARG A 242 5.19 -10.31 16.09
CA ARG A 242 5.28 -8.88 15.74
C ARG A 242 4.17 -8.06 16.39
N LEU A 243 2.93 -8.49 16.23
CA LEU A 243 1.76 -7.79 16.78
C LEU A 243 1.78 -7.68 18.30
N LYS A 244 2.10 -8.78 18.98
CA LYS A 244 2.22 -8.81 20.44
C LYS A 244 3.31 -7.86 20.93
N PHE A 245 4.47 -7.87 20.28
CA PHE A 245 5.56 -6.96 20.63
C PHE A 245 5.19 -5.51 20.37
N ALA A 246 4.64 -5.19 19.19
CA ALA A 246 4.25 -3.83 18.81
C ALA A 246 3.33 -3.20 19.87
N LYS A 247 2.34 -3.96 20.38
CA LYS A 247 1.44 -3.50 21.43
C LYS A 247 2.17 -3.17 22.74
N VAL A 248 3.07 -4.05 23.19
CA VAL A 248 3.83 -3.87 24.44
C VAL A 248 4.85 -2.73 24.32
N SER A 249 5.56 -2.65 23.19
CA SER A 249 6.55 -1.62 22.90
C SER A 249 5.90 -0.24 22.86
N ARG A 250 4.78 -0.08 22.12
CA ARG A 250 4.02 1.17 22.03
C ARG A 250 3.64 1.72 23.41
N GLU A 251 3.18 0.86 24.33
CA GLU A 251 2.81 1.28 25.70
C GLU A 251 4.02 1.70 26.54
N LYS A 252 5.13 0.97 26.45
CA LYS A 252 6.37 1.32 27.16
C LYS A 252 6.96 2.63 26.63
N PHE A 253 6.95 2.81 25.30
CA PHE A 253 7.46 4.00 24.62
C PHE A 253 6.64 5.25 24.94
N LYS A 254 5.31 5.15 24.94
CA LYS A 254 4.42 6.24 25.38
C LYS A 254 4.76 6.71 26.80
N LYS A 255 5.02 5.78 27.73
CA LYS A 255 5.42 6.12 29.11
C LYS A 255 6.78 6.80 29.18
N LEU A 256 7.78 6.29 28.45
CA LEU A 256 9.12 6.87 28.42
C LEU A 256 9.11 8.29 27.81
N LYS A 257 8.41 8.50 26.69
CA LYS A 257 8.27 9.80 26.05
C LYS A 257 7.56 10.82 26.93
N LYS A 258 6.49 10.42 27.63
CA LYS A 258 5.76 11.31 28.54
C LYS A 258 6.59 11.76 29.75
N ALA A 259 7.59 10.96 30.15
CA ALA A 259 8.49 11.30 31.25
C ALA A 259 9.65 12.22 30.82
N ARG A 260 9.87 12.44 29.52
CA ARG A 260 10.96 13.31 29.04
C ARG A 260 10.70 14.76 29.44
N LYS A 261 11.80 15.46 29.70
CA LYS A 261 11.89 16.92 29.84
C LYS A 261 12.97 17.41 28.87
N GLY A 262 12.77 18.58 28.29
CA GLY A 262 13.62 19.06 27.22
C GLY A 262 13.45 20.54 26.93
N THR A 263 14.30 21.08 26.06
CA THR A 263 14.29 22.51 25.70
C THR A 263 13.36 22.85 24.55
N GLU A 264 12.88 21.83 23.85
CA GLU A 264 11.98 21.90 22.70
C GLU A 264 10.85 20.89 22.92
N ALA A 265 9.72 21.13 22.27
CA ALA A 265 8.56 20.26 22.35
C ALA A 265 8.11 19.84 20.95
N LYS A 266 7.99 18.53 20.76
CA LYS A 266 7.47 17.91 19.54
C LYS A 266 5.97 17.71 19.68
N ILE A 267 5.22 18.25 18.73
CA ILE A 267 3.76 18.23 18.66
C ILE A 267 3.39 17.45 17.41
N SER A 268 2.60 16.38 17.55
CA SER A 268 2.07 15.63 16.41
C SER A 268 0.57 15.87 16.25
N ILE A 269 0.13 16.11 15.03
CA ILE A 269 -1.29 16.24 14.66
C ILE A 269 -1.59 15.35 13.45
N GLN A 270 -2.87 14.99 13.25
CA GLN A 270 -3.29 14.17 12.10
C GLN A 270 -4.24 14.91 11.16
N GLU A 271 -5.10 15.75 11.70
CA GLU A 271 -6.16 16.40 10.95
C GLU A 271 -5.94 17.91 10.89
N LYS A 272 -6.43 18.53 9.82
CA LYS A 272 -6.49 20.00 9.76
C LYS A 272 -7.43 20.55 10.85
N GLY A 273 -7.13 21.74 11.36
CA GLY A 273 -8.00 22.46 12.29
C GLY A 273 -7.25 23.39 13.24
N ILE A 274 -8.01 24.02 14.15
CA ILE A 274 -7.43 24.87 15.20
C ILE A 274 -7.08 24.02 16.41
N TYR A 275 -5.84 24.13 16.86
CA TYR A 275 -5.30 23.38 17.99
C TYR A 275 -5.00 24.32 19.16
N PHE A 276 -5.31 23.88 20.38
CA PHE A 276 -4.98 24.58 21.61
C PHE A 276 -3.85 23.87 22.37
N LEU A 277 -2.85 24.65 22.78
CA LEU A 277 -1.78 24.20 23.67
C LEU A 277 -1.89 24.92 25.02
N ASP A 278 -2.15 24.17 26.08
CA ASP A 278 -2.32 24.72 27.42
C ASP A 278 -0.97 25.19 28.01
N ALA A 279 -0.95 26.34 28.67
CA ALA A 279 0.26 26.93 29.25
C ALA A 279 0.88 26.06 30.36
N SER A 280 0.07 25.25 31.06
CA SER A 280 0.55 24.29 32.05
C SER A 280 1.19 23.06 31.40
N GLU A 281 0.65 22.58 30.28
CA GLU A 281 1.26 21.50 29.50
C GLU A 281 2.58 21.98 28.85
N ILE A 282 2.60 23.19 28.27
CA ILE A 282 3.84 23.80 27.73
C ILE A 282 4.90 23.92 28.84
N ALA A 283 4.50 24.36 30.04
CA ALA A 283 5.37 24.48 31.20
C ALA A 283 5.92 23.12 31.64
N GLU A 284 5.08 22.09 31.65
CA GLU A 284 5.49 20.73 31.96
C GLU A 284 6.50 20.20 30.95
N VAL A 285 6.25 20.36 29.65
CA VAL A 285 7.07 19.79 28.57
C VAL A 285 8.42 20.50 28.44
N LEU A 286 8.44 21.83 28.51
CA LEU A 286 9.66 22.64 28.41
C LEU A 286 10.44 22.77 29.73
N ASP A 287 9.98 22.10 30.79
CA ASP A 287 10.55 22.18 32.15
C ASP A 287 10.69 23.63 32.67
N LEU A 288 9.62 24.41 32.51
CA LEU A 288 9.54 25.81 32.94
C LEU A 288 8.43 26.00 33.97
N PRO A 289 8.55 26.97 34.90
CA PRO A 289 7.42 27.35 35.73
C PRO A 289 6.26 27.91 34.88
N VAL A 290 5.01 27.58 35.20
CA VAL A 290 3.81 28.06 34.47
C VAL A 290 3.80 29.59 34.32
N ASN A 291 4.14 30.33 35.38
CA ASN A 291 4.24 31.79 35.33
C ASN A 291 5.32 32.31 34.37
N ARG A 292 6.38 31.52 34.12
CA ARG A 292 7.37 31.85 33.09
C ARG A 292 6.79 31.66 31.70
N VAL A 293 6.10 30.55 31.44
CA VAL A 293 5.42 30.29 30.15
C VAL A 293 4.38 31.35 29.84
N LYS A 294 3.52 31.71 30.80
CA LYS A 294 2.54 32.80 30.60
C LYS A 294 3.19 34.12 30.15
N ARG A 295 4.35 34.46 30.73
CA ARG A 295 5.13 35.65 30.29
C ARG A 295 5.72 35.49 28.89
N LEU A 296 6.14 34.28 28.51
CA LEU A 296 6.63 34.02 27.15
C LEU A 296 5.48 34.19 26.14
N ILE A 297 4.30 33.64 26.42
CA ILE A 297 3.08 33.82 25.63
C ILE A 297 2.74 35.31 25.52
N GLN A 298 2.74 36.04 26.64
CA GLN A 298 2.41 37.47 26.66
C GLN A 298 3.34 38.30 25.77
N LYS A 299 4.62 37.93 25.68
CA LYS A 299 5.65 38.64 24.92
C LYS A 299 5.84 38.15 23.48
N GLY A 300 5.16 37.07 23.08
CA GLY A 300 5.44 36.43 21.78
C GLY A 300 6.80 35.73 21.74
N GLU A 301 7.32 35.25 22.88
CA GLU A 301 8.64 34.60 23.01
C GLU A 301 8.56 33.06 22.98
N LEU A 302 7.58 32.52 22.23
CA LEU A 302 7.50 31.10 21.88
C LEU A 302 7.54 30.95 20.36
N SER A 303 8.53 30.23 19.83
CA SER A 303 8.63 29.93 18.40
C SER A 303 7.93 28.61 18.11
N LEU A 304 7.02 28.61 17.13
CA LEU A 304 6.35 27.42 16.61
C LEU A 304 6.77 27.25 15.15
N HIS A 305 7.15 26.04 14.74
CA HIS A 305 7.52 25.76 13.35
C HIS A 305 7.08 24.38 12.89
N SER A 306 6.83 24.23 11.58
CA SER A 306 6.55 22.96 10.90
C SER A 306 7.32 22.94 9.58
N ALA A 307 7.95 21.81 9.25
CA ALA A 307 8.80 21.66 8.06
C ALA A 307 9.80 22.82 7.84
N GLY A 308 10.42 23.30 8.93
CA GLY A 308 11.38 24.41 8.91
C GLY A 308 10.79 25.82 8.70
N LYS A 309 9.48 25.95 8.54
CA LYS A 309 8.78 27.24 8.40
C LYS A 309 8.13 27.65 9.72
N GLN A 310 8.22 28.92 10.07
CA GLN A 310 7.58 29.45 11.26
C GLN A 310 6.06 29.46 11.09
N VAL A 311 5.33 29.13 12.15
CA VAL A 311 3.86 29.05 12.16
C VAL A 311 3.33 30.08 13.13
N ALA A 312 2.38 30.89 12.66
CA ALA A 312 1.77 31.92 13.48
C ALA A 312 0.82 31.32 14.53
N TRP A 313 0.81 31.88 15.73
CA TRP A 313 -0.08 31.47 16.80
C TRP A 313 -0.74 32.67 17.49
N MET A 314 -1.91 32.45 18.07
CA MET A 314 -2.69 33.46 18.79
C MET A 314 -2.69 33.14 20.29
N LYS A 315 -2.46 34.14 21.15
CA LYS A 315 -2.59 33.96 22.60
C LYS A 315 -4.05 33.75 23.01
N ALA A 316 -4.30 32.79 23.90
CA ALA A 316 -5.60 32.67 24.56
C ALA A 316 -5.79 33.73 25.66
N LEU A 317 -7.04 33.97 26.06
CA LEU A 317 -7.38 34.86 27.18
C LEU A 317 -6.64 34.44 28.46
N GLU A 318 -6.22 35.43 29.26
CA GLU A 318 -5.48 35.25 30.53
C GLU A 318 -4.20 34.39 30.40
N GLU A 319 -3.63 34.37 29.18
CA GLU A 319 -2.45 33.59 28.82
C GLU A 319 -2.60 32.11 29.22
N LYS A 320 -3.81 31.56 29.10
CA LYS A 320 -4.08 30.14 29.38
C LYS A 320 -3.37 29.19 28.42
N GLY A 321 -2.93 29.68 27.27
CA GLY A 321 -2.28 28.88 26.25
C GLY A 321 -2.16 29.63 24.94
N ILE A 322 -1.92 28.90 23.86
CA ILE A 322 -1.87 29.42 22.49
C ILE A 322 -2.76 28.59 21.56
N TYR A 323 -3.34 29.23 20.55
CA TYR A 323 -4.02 28.60 19.43
C TYR A 323 -3.16 28.68 18.17
N PHE A 324 -3.13 27.61 17.38
CA PHE A 324 -2.51 27.62 16.06
C PHE A 324 -3.35 26.83 15.07
N TYR A 325 -3.22 27.15 13.78
CA TYR A 325 -3.80 26.36 12.70
C TYR A 325 -2.84 25.22 12.34
N GLY A 326 -3.35 23.99 12.47
CA GLY A 326 -2.65 22.77 12.11
C GLY A 326 -3.15 22.23 10.79
N GLU A 327 -2.26 21.68 9.97
CA GLU A 327 -2.59 21.01 8.71
C GLU A 327 -2.37 19.51 8.80
N ALA A 328 -3.26 18.76 8.15
CA ALA A 328 -2.97 17.36 7.83
C ALA A 328 -1.77 17.31 6.85
N ILE A 329 -0.97 16.25 6.96
CA ILE A 329 0.13 16.02 6.02
C ILE A 329 -0.35 15.13 4.87
N ASN A 330 0.03 15.48 3.65
CA ASN A 330 -0.03 14.54 2.53
C ASN A 330 1.35 13.86 2.40
N SER A 331 1.42 12.57 2.72
CA SER A 331 2.66 11.78 2.68
C SER A 331 2.34 10.30 2.54
N PRO A 332 3.10 9.53 1.74
CA PRO A 332 2.95 8.07 1.70
C PRO A 332 3.44 7.38 2.99
N TYR A 333 4.30 8.05 3.77
CA TYR A 333 4.99 7.45 4.91
C TYR A 333 4.29 7.65 6.26
N THR A 334 3.48 8.69 6.41
CA THR A 334 2.88 9.03 7.71
C THR A 334 1.60 9.82 7.55
N ASN A 335 0.69 9.71 8.52
CA ASN A 335 -0.46 10.59 8.67
C ASN A 335 -0.27 11.65 9.78
N GLN A 336 0.94 11.76 10.33
CA GLN A 336 1.27 12.71 11.39
C GLN A 336 2.12 13.85 10.87
N ASN A 337 1.54 15.04 10.86
CA ASN A 337 2.30 16.27 10.69
C ASN A 337 2.95 16.67 12.02
N ILE A 338 4.14 17.26 11.95
CA ILE A 338 4.95 17.60 13.12
C ILE A 338 5.14 19.11 13.21
N TYR A 339 4.94 19.61 14.42
CA TYR A 339 5.21 20.98 14.83
C TYR A 339 6.18 20.95 16.00
N TRP A 340 7.00 21.98 16.09
CA TRP A 340 8.02 22.14 17.12
C TRP A 340 7.83 23.46 17.84
N LEU A 341 7.72 23.41 19.16
CA LEU A 341 7.56 24.56 20.03
C LEU A 341 8.79 24.73 20.91
N GLU A 342 9.39 25.92 20.91
CA GLU A 342 10.57 26.23 21.70
C GLU A 342 10.58 27.68 22.18
N LYS A 343 11.49 28.01 23.11
CA LYS A 343 11.71 29.41 23.52
C LYS A 343 12.44 30.15 22.40
N GLY A 344 11.79 31.14 21.80
CA GLY A 344 12.35 31.93 20.71
C GLY A 344 11.39 33.03 20.27
N ASN A 345 11.77 33.84 19.28
CA ASN A 345 10.86 34.85 18.74
C ASN A 345 9.71 34.14 18.00
N GLY A 346 8.49 34.29 18.49
CA GLY A 346 7.28 33.74 17.90
C GLY A 346 6.73 34.62 16.79
N LEU A 347 5.97 34.00 15.89
CA LEU A 347 5.16 34.69 14.90
C LEU A 347 3.76 34.86 15.47
N ASN A 348 3.38 36.10 15.77
CA ASN A 348 2.02 36.38 16.23
C ASN A 348 1.05 36.27 15.05
N MET A 349 -0.06 35.58 15.25
CA MET A 349 -1.16 35.55 14.31
C MET A 349 -1.69 36.96 14.06
N ALA A 350 -1.89 37.32 12.79
CA ALA A 350 -2.45 38.61 12.43
C ALA A 350 -3.89 38.72 12.93
N VAL A 351 -4.38 39.94 13.15
CA VAL A 351 -5.77 40.19 13.55
C VAL A 351 -6.42 41.02 12.48
N LEU A 352 -7.43 40.46 11.82
CA LEU A 352 -8.32 41.18 10.92
C LEU A 352 -9.43 41.81 11.74
N ASN A 353 -9.59 43.13 11.61
CA ASN A 353 -10.51 43.90 12.41
C ASN A 353 -11.15 44.98 11.54
N ASP A 354 -12.19 44.57 10.82
CA ASP A 354 -13.06 45.46 10.06
C ASP A 354 -14.28 45.88 10.89
N SER A 355 -15.20 46.63 10.29
CA SER A 355 -16.52 46.92 10.85
C SER A 355 -17.29 45.61 11.06
N LEU A 356 -18.05 45.54 12.16
CA LEU A 356 -18.90 44.38 12.41
C LEU A 356 -19.95 44.29 11.29
N PRO A 357 -20.05 43.15 10.59
CA PRO A 357 -21.03 43.00 9.53
C PRO A 357 -22.43 42.91 10.11
N ASP A 358 -23.41 43.41 9.36
CA ASP A 358 -24.82 43.13 9.62
C ASP A 358 -25.07 41.63 9.40
N HIS A 359 -25.83 41.02 10.31
CA HIS A 359 -26.24 39.62 10.19
C HIS A 359 -27.10 39.42 8.94
N GLN A 360 -26.73 38.45 8.09
CA GLN A 360 -27.50 38.11 6.91
C GLN A 360 -28.25 36.79 7.14
N THR A 361 -29.57 36.81 6.95
CA THR A 361 -30.45 35.64 7.12
C THR A 361 -30.70 34.88 5.83
N GLN A 362 -29.85 35.04 4.81
CA GLN A 362 -30.06 34.39 3.53
C GLN A 362 -29.64 32.92 3.60
N ASP A 363 -30.46 32.04 3.02
CA ASP A 363 -30.12 30.63 2.75
C ASP A 363 -29.07 30.56 1.64
N ALA A 364 -27.87 31.06 1.94
CA ALA A 364 -26.73 31.02 1.05
C ALA A 364 -26.06 29.65 1.13
N TYR A 365 -25.46 29.26 0.02
CA TYR A 365 -24.68 28.05 -0.11
C TYR A 365 -23.36 28.34 -0.83
N PHE A 366 -22.42 27.42 -0.71
CA PHE A 366 -21.14 27.44 -1.40
C PHE A 366 -20.82 26.05 -1.93
N THR A 367 -19.91 25.98 -2.89
CA THR A 367 -19.43 24.69 -3.41
C THR A 367 -18.41 24.10 -2.45
N ASP A 368 -18.68 22.88 -1.99
CA ASP A 368 -17.79 22.08 -1.13
C ASP A 368 -17.47 20.76 -1.81
N THR A 369 -16.33 20.17 -1.46
CA THR A 369 -15.90 18.86 -1.96
C THR A 369 -15.64 17.93 -0.78
N VAL A 370 -16.30 16.78 -0.79
CA VAL A 370 -16.06 15.69 0.18
C VAL A 370 -15.30 14.58 -0.52
N HIS A 371 -14.08 14.35 -0.03
CA HIS A 371 -13.22 13.26 -0.45
C HIS A 371 -13.53 11.98 0.34
N ALA A 372 -13.58 10.84 -0.35
CA ALA A 372 -13.76 9.52 0.23
C ALA A 372 -12.77 8.51 -0.36
N GLU A 373 -11.94 7.92 0.50
CA GLU A 373 -10.99 6.86 0.18
C GLU A 373 -10.92 5.87 1.34
N LYS A 374 -10.46 4.64 1.08
CA LYS A 374 -10.01 3.73 2.14
C LYS A 374 -8.75 3.01 1.69
N ASN A 375 -7.73 3.00 2.54
CA ASN A 375 -6.50 2.28 2.27
C ASN A 375 -6.61 0.84 2.77
N GLN A 376 -7.09 -0.09 1.93
CA GLN A 376 -7.31 -1.49 2.31
C GLN A 376 -6.25 -2.43 1.79
N SER A 377 -5.93 -2.33 0.49
CA SER A 377 -5.10 -3.31 -0.19
C SER A 377 -3.95 -2.65 -0.94
N PRO A 378 -2.69 -3.08 -0.73
CA PRO A 378 -1.57 -2.57 -1.50
C PRO A 378 -1.50 -3.30 -2.85
N VAL A 379 -1.35 -2.55 -3.95
CA VAL A 379 -1.13 -3.10 -5.30
C VAL A 379 0.23 -2.67 -5.86
N THR A 380 1.29 -2.89 -5.07
CA THR A 380 2.68 -2.48 -5.37
C THR A 380 3.21 -2.95 -6.73
N GLY A 381 2.65 -4.02 -7.31
CA GLY A 381 3.04 -4.53 -8.62
C GLY A 381 2.58 -3.68 -9.80
N LEU A 382 1.64 -2.75 -9.59
CA LEU A 382 1.08 -1.87 -10.62
C LEU A 382 1.62 -0.43 -10.58
N TYR A 383 2.59 -0.18 -9.71
CA TYR A 383 3.19 1.13 -9.52
C TYR A 383 4.71 1.05 -9.73
N GLU A 384 5.27 2.13 -10.29
CA GLU A 384 6.71 2.31 -10.45
C GLU A 384 7.23 3.50 -9.66
N ASP A 385 6.37 4.47 -9.32
CA ASP A 385 6.74 5.60 -8.47
C ASP A 385 6.61 5.21 -6.99
N PRO A 386 7.70 5.20 -6.20
CA PRO A 386 7.66 4.87 -4.78
C PRO A 386 6.90 5.90 -3.92
N GLU A 387 6.63 7.09 -4.44
CA GLU A 387 5.81 8.12 -3.78
C GLU A 387 4.32 8.03 -4.16
N ALA A 388 3.94 7.15 -5.10
CA ALA A 388 2.55 6.97 -5.50
C ALA A 388 1.70 6.34 -4.38
N ASP A 389 0.40 6.65 -4.38
CA ASP A 389 -0.55 5.96 -3.52
C ASP A 389 -0.93 4.60 -4.11
N PHE A 390 -0.18 3.57 -3.73
CA PHE A 390 -0.44 2.20 -4.14
C PHE A 390 -1.44 1.48 -3.23
N TRP A 391 -2.10 2.19 -2.30
CA TRP A 391 -3.16 1.63 -1.47
C TRP A 391 -4.51 1.90 -2.11
N ILE A 392 -5.29 0.84 -2.29
CA ILE A 392 -6.56 0.87 -2.98
C ILE A 392 -7.70 0.55 -2.01
N TRP A 393 -8.88 1.12 -2.27
CA TRP A 393 -10.11 0.83 -1.52
C TRP A 393 -10.62 -0.57 -1.79
N ASP A 394 -10.96 -0.88 -3.03
CA ASP A 394 -11.50 -2.19 -3.38
C ASP A 394 -11.29 -2.51 -4.87
N MET A 395 -11.48 -3.77 -5.22
CA MET A 395 -11.38 -4.28 -6.59
C MET A 395 -12.77 -4.54 -7.18
N ILE A 396 -12.91 -4.30 -8.49
CA ILE A 396 -14.04 -4.72 -9.31
C ILE A 396 -13.58 -5.81 -10.30
N ILE A 397 -14.37 -6.87 -10.41
CA ILE A 397 -14.20 -7.92 -11.41
C ILE A 397 -15.41 -7.83 -12.35
N SER A 398 -15.23 -7.25 -13.54
CA SER A 398 -16.34 -6.92 -14.42
C SER A 398 -17.25 -8.13 -14.70
N SER A 399 -18.56 -7.89 -14.61
CA SER A 399 -19.63 -8.89 -14.73
C SER A 399 -19.63 -10.06 -13.72
N ASP A 400 -18.76 -10.07 -12.71
CA ASP A 400 -18.84 -11.05 -11.60
C ASP A 400 -20.10 -10.78 -10.74
N PRO A 401 -20.90 -11.81 -10.38
CA PRO A 401 -22.12 -11.62 -9.60
C PRO A 401 -21.91 -10.98 -8.21
N ASP A 402 -20.77 -11.27 -7.58
CA ASP A 402 -20.46 -10.85 -6.21
C ASP A 402 -19.47 -9.67 -6.19
N HIS A 403 -18.70 -9.47 -7.27
CA HIS A 403 -17.59 -8.53 -7.34
C HIS A 403 -17.64 -7.56 -8.53
N GLY A 404 -18.60 -7.71 -9.45
CA GLY A 404 -18.77 -6.85 -10.61
C GLY A 404 -19.51 -5.55 -10.34
N SER A 405 -20.17 -5.43 -9.18
CA SER A 405 -20.70 -4.16 -8.70
C SER A 405 -20.57 -4.02 -7.19
N LYS A 406 -20.05 -2.89 -6.72
CA LYS A 406 -19.85 -2.60 -5.30
C LYS A 406 -20.36 -1.23 -4.91
N ASN A 407 -20.79 -1.10 -3.65
CA ASN A 407 -21.30 0.14 -3.07
C ASN A 407 -20.29 0.75 -2.09
N PHE A 408 -20.07 2.05 -2.24
CA PHE A 408 -19.13 2.85 -1.48
C PHE A 408 -19.91 3.95 -0.74
N PRO A 409 -19.95 3.92 0.60
CA PRO A 409 -20.69 4.91 1.38
C PRO A 409 -19.92 6.22 1.48
N ILE A 410 -20.64 7.34 1.41
CA ILE A 410 -20.12 8.69 1.63
C ILE A 410 -21.17 9.52 2.39
N SER A 411 -20.72 10.35 3.34
CA SER A 411 -21.61 11.19 4.14
C SER A 411 -21.43 12.66 3.75
N LEU A 412 -22.51 13.30 3.29
CA LEU A 412 -22.53 14.66 2.80
C LEU A 412 -23.31 15.56 3.77
N PRO A 413 -22.64 16.44 4.52
CA PRO A 413 -23.31 17.34 5.46
C PRO A 413 -23.94 18.58 4.79
N SER A 414 -25.09 19.02 5.28
CA SER A 414 -25.75 20.29 4.94
C SER A 414 -26.00 20.51 3.44
N VAL A 415 -26.45 19.48 2.73
CA VAL A 415 -26.75 19.52 1.28
C VAL A 415 -27.82 20.57 0.99
N ALA A 416 -27.52 21.53 0.12
CA ALA A 416 -28.50 22.53 -0.30
C ALA A 416 -29.55 21.90 -1.26
N PRO A 417 -30.81 22.34 -1.25
CA PRO A 417 -31.86 21.83 -2.13
C PRO A 417 -31.77 22.46 -3.53
N VAL A 418 -30.61 22.31 -4.18
CA VAL A 418 -30.38 22.76 -5.55
C VAL A 418 -30.82 21.66 -6.50
N SER A 419 -31.51 22.04 -7.57
CA SER A 419 -31.97 21.13 -8.64
C SER A 419 -31.61 21.71 -10.00
N GLY A 420 -31.35 20.84 -10.98
CA GLY A 420 -30.95 21.19 -12.33
C GLY A 420 -29.70 20.45 -12.78
N GLU A 421 -29.50 20.35 -14.08
CA GLU A 421 -28.34 19.68 -14.67
C GLU A 421 -27.03 20.33 -14.23
N ASN A 422 -26.00 19.51 -14.00
CA ASN A 422 -24.64 19.94 -13.64
C ASN A 422 -24.54 20.78 -12.37
N THR A 423 -25.41 20.55 -11.39
CA THR A 423 -25.41 21.26 -10.10
C THR A 423 -24.56 20.57 -9.03
N ALA A 424 -24.15 19.32 -9.26
CA ALA A 424 -23.15 18.60 -8.50
C ALA A 424 -22.23 17.82 -9.45
N GLY A 425 -21.09 17.36 -8.95
CA GLY A 425 -20.14 16.55 -9.69
C GLY A 425 -19.47 15.49 -8.82
N ILE A 426 -18.99 14.43 -9.46
CA ILE A 426 -18.18 13.38 -8.84
C ILE A 426 -16.91 13.18 -9.68
N ALA A 427 -15.75 13.26 -9.04
CA ALA A 427 -14.51 12.73 -9.60
C ALA A 427 -14.31 11.31 -9.07
N VAL A 428 -13.95 10.38 -9.95
CA VAL A 428 -13.73 8.97 -9.64
C VAL A 428 -12.30 8.61 -10.03
N THR A 429 -11.50 8.15 -9.07
CA THR A 429 -10.12 7.70 -9.31
C THR A 429 -10.08 6.17 -9.29
N LEU A 430 -9.71 5.59 -10.42
CA LEU A 430 -9.59 4.16 -10.65
C LEU A 430 -8.17 3.79 -11.10
N LYS A 431 -7.83 2.50 -10.98
CA LYS A 431 -6.59 1.93 -11.50
C LYS A 431 -6.90 0.68 -12.29
N GLY A 432 -6.45 0.61 -13.54
CA GLY A 432 -6.54 -0.61 -14.34
C GLY A 432 -5.78 -1.77 -13.73
N GLY A 433 -6.37 -2.96 -13.71
CA GLY A 433 -5.81 -4.15 -13.08
C GLY A 433 -5.55 -5.30 -14.06
N SER A 434 -5.96 -5.17 -15.32
CA SER A 434 -5.69 -6.12 -16.41
C SER A 434 -5.39 -5.36 -17.70
N ASP A 435 -4.61 -5.96 -18.59
CA ASP A 435 -4.16 -5.33 -19.83
C ASP A 435 -4.15 -6.34 -20.99
N PHE A 436 -4.84 -5.98 -22.07
CA PHE A 436 -4.93 -6.65 -23.36
C PHE A 436 -4.47 -5.65 -24.44
N PRO A 437 -3.16 -5.63 -24.76
CA PRO A 437 -2.56 -4.61 -25.63
C PRO A 437 -3.18 -4.48 -27.03
N ASP A 438 -3.89 -5.51 -27.50
CA ASP A 438 -4.55 -5.56 -28.82
C ASP A 438 -5.96 -4.95 -28.84
N ILE A 439 -6.46 -4.49 -27.69
CA ILE A 439 -7.78 -3.88 -27.53
C ILE A 439 -7.58 -2.42 -27.08
N GLU A 440 -8.37 -1.51 -27.65
CA GLU A 440 -8.23 -0.06 -27.41
C GLU A 440 -8.76 0.36 -26.03
N SER A 441 -9.70 -0.40 -25.46
CA SER A 441 -10.27 -0.15 -24.13
C SER A 441 -10.74 -1.46 -23.49
N ASP A 442 -10.00 -1.91 -22.48
CA ASP A 442 -10.26 -3.17 -21.79
C ASP A 442 -11.22 -3.04 -20.62
N HIS A 443 -11.47 -1.81 -20.19
CA HIS A 443 -12.28 -1.50 -19.03
C HIS A 443 -13.47 -0.64 -19.44
N HIS A 444 -14.63 -0.97 -18.88
CA HIS A 444 -15.85 -0.19 -18.98
C HIS A 444 -16.48 -0.11 -17.59
N VAL A 445 -16.72 1.12 -17.12
CA VAL A 445 -17.30 1.38 -15.79
C VAL A 445 -18.57 2.20 -15.89
N GLU A 446 -19.60 1.80 -15.14
CA GLU A 446 -20.79 2.60 -14.87
C GLU A 446 -20.75 3.11 -13.41
N ILE A 447 -21.08 4.38 -13.21
CA ILE A 447 -21.17 5.04 -11.91
C ILE A 447 -22.61 5.45 -11.62
N SER A 448 -23.11 5.06 -10.46
CA SER A 448 -24.43 5.48 -9.98
C SER A 448 -24.35 6.07 -8.58
N ILE A 449 -25.18 7.07 -8.28
CA ILE A 449 -25.33 7.65 -6.95
C ILE A 449 -26.77 7.45 -6.51
N ASN A 450 -26.96 6.87 -5.32
CA ASN A 450 -28.27 6.60 -4.73
C ASN A 450 -29.24 5.83 -5.65
N GLY A 451 -28.69 4.99 -6.54
CA GLY A 451 -29.44 4.18 -7.51
C GLY A 451 -29.69 4.86 -8.86
N THR A 452 -29.27 6.11 -9.06
CA THR A 452 -29.35 6.84 -10.34
C THR A 452 -28.00 6.83 -11.03
N MET A 453 -27.94 6.37 -12.28
CA MET A 453 -26.72 6.41 -13.09
C MET A 453 -26.33 7.85 -13.39
N VAL A 454 -25.08 8.21 -13.12
CA VAL A 454 -24.55 9.58 -13.32
C VAL A 454 -23.52 9.65 -14.44
N GLY A 455 -22.92 8.54 -14.83
CA GLY A 455 -21.99 8.47 -15.95
C GLY A 455 -21.41 7.08 -16.16
N GLU A 456 -20.77 6.91 -17.31
CA GLU A 456 -19.98 5.73 -17.69
C GLU A 456 -18.75 6.19 -18.47
N ASP A 457 -17.67 5.41 -18.46
CA ASP A 457 -16.49 5.67 -19.28
C ASP A 457 -15.64 4.41 -19.50
N TYR A 458 -14.66 4.53 -20.39
CA TYR A 458 -13.77 3.45 -20.81
C TYR A 458 -12.31 3.87 -20.65
N TRP A 459 -11.44 2.91 -20.34
CA TRP A 459 -10.00 3.12 -20.38
C TRP A 459 -9.27 1.80 -20.66
N ASN A 460 -7.97 1.92 -20.90
CA ASN A 460 -7.14 0.81 -21.31
C ASN A 460 -6.04 0.47 -20.30
N GLY A 461 -5.64 -0.80 -20.31
CA GLY A 461 -4.45 -1.30 -19.62
C GLY A 461 -4.42 -1.03 -18.12
N THR A 462 -3.21 -0.99 -17.56
CA THR A 462 -2.99 -0.79 -16.12
C THR A 462 -2.85 0.68 -15.71
N ASP A 463 -3.31 1.62 -16.53
CA ASP A 463 -3.15 3.05 -16.28
C ASP A 463 -4.05 3.56 -15.15
N ASP A 464 -3.70 4.72 -14.59
CA ASP A 464 -4.58 5.47 -13.71
C ASP A 464 -5.72 6.07 -14.55
N ALA A 465 -6.95 5.95 -14.08
CA ALA A 465 -8.12 6.53 -14.75
C ALA A 465 -8.84 7.50 -13.80
N GLU A 466 -9.03 8.74 -14.25
CA GLU A 466 -9.75 9.76 -13.51
C GLU A 466 -10.90 10.30 -14.35
N PHE A 467 -12.13 10.04 -13.90
CA PHE A 467 -13.35 10.45 -14.59
C PHE A 467 -14.10 11.49 -13.78
N THR A 468 -14.65 12.50 -14.45
CA THR A 468 -15.52 13.50 -13.80
C THR A 468 -16.90 13.50 -14.43
N PHE A 469 -17.92 13.25 -13.63
CA PHE A 469 -19.32 13.27 -14.06
C PHE A 469 -20.09 14.36 -13.33
N SER A 470 -20.81 15.18 -14.09
CA SER A 470 -21.72 16.19 -13.57
C SER A 470 -23.15 15.65 -13.56
N PHE A 471 -23.92 15.95 -12.51
CA PHE A 471 -25.27 15.42 -12.33
C PHE A 471 -26.18 16.41 -11.59
N ASP A 472 -27.47 16.10 -11.53
CA ASP A 472 -28.45 16.89 -10.78
C ASP A 472 -28.29 16.60 -9.27
N GLN A 473 -27.99 17.65 -8.50
CA GLN A 473 -27.78 17.58 -7.05
C GLN A 473 -28.99 17.01 -6.29
N SER A 474 -30.20 17.05 -6.85
CA SER A 474 -31.38 16.41 -6.24
C SER A 474 -31.25 14.89 -6.06
N ILE A 475 -30.26 14.25 -6.68
CA ILE A 475 -29.87 12.85 -6.44
C ILE A 475 -29.25 12.67 -5.05
N LEU A 476 -28.61 13.71 -4.49
CA LEU A 476 -27.94 13.68 -3.19
C LEU A 476 -28.94 13.78 -2.04
N LYS A 477 -28.59 13.15 -0.91
CA LYS A 477 -29.33 13.21 0.35
C LYS A 477 -28.48 13.86 1.42
N GLU A 478 -29.13 14.54 2.35
CA GLU A 478 -28.48 14.95 3.60
C GLU A 478 -27.96 13.71 4.34
N GLY A 479 -26.68 13.73 4.74
CA GLY A 479 -26.04 12.62 5.42
C GLY A 479 -25.62 11.50 4.45
N ASP A 480 -26.11 10.29 4.68
CA ASP A 480 -25.58 9.09 4.03
C ASP A 480 -26.03 8.95 2.56
N ASN A 481 -25.05 8.76 1.69
CA ASN A 481 -25.20 8.51 0.26
C ASN A 481 -24.42 7.24 -0.12
N SER A 482 -24.81 6.60 -1.24
CA SER A 482 -24.15 5.41 -1.76
C SER A 482 -23.71 5.63 -3.21
N ILE A 483 -22.43 5.43 -3.49
CA ILE A 483 -21.86 5.40 -4.83
C ILE A 483 -21.75 3.92 -5.24
N ALA A 484 -22.38 3.53 -6.35
CA ALA A 484 -22.21 2.21 -6.94
C ALA A 484 -21.23 2.31 -8.11
N VAL A 485 -20.20 1.47 -8.09
CA VAL A 485 -19.28 1.27 -9.20
C VAL A 485 -19.57 -0.10 -9.80
N LYS A 486 -19.81 -0.18 -11.10
CA LYS A 486 -20.11 -1.42 -11.81
C LYS A 486 -19.19 -1.58 -13.01
N GLY A 487 -18.50 -2.71 -13.07
CA GLY A 487 -17.65 -3.09 -14.19
C GLY A 487 -18.42 -3.91 -15.21
N LEU A 488 -18.35 -3.52 -16.48
CA LEU A 488 -18.97 -4.22 -17.61
C LEU A 488 -17.92 -5.01 -18.39
N LEU A 489 -18.36 -6.11 -18.99
CA LEU A 489 -17.52 -7.01 -19.81
C LEU A 489 -18.08 -7.09 -21.24
N ASP A 490 -18.21 -5.94 -21.88
CA ASP A 490 -18.78 -5.73 -23.21
C ASP A 490 -17.77 -5.19 -24.24
N THR A 491 -16.52 -4.98 -23.84
CA THR A 491 -15.41 -4.53 -24.69
C THR A 491 -14.80 -5.65 -25.55
N GLY A 492 -15.22 -6.90 -25.35
CA GLY A 492 -14.73 -8.08 -26.09
C GLY A 492 -13.58 -8.82 -25.40
N VAL A 493 -13.06 -8.31 -24.27
CA VAL A 493 -12.05 -9.00 -23.46
C VAL A 493 -12.68 -10.16 -22.66
N PRO A 494 -11.92 -11.24 -22.38
CA PRO A 494 -12.42 -12.39 -21.63
C PRO A 494 -12.59 -12.13 -20.13
N TYR A 495 -11.91 -11.11 -19.60
CA TYR A 495 -12.01 -10.65 -18.22
C TYR A 495 -11.53 -9.20 -18.14
N SER A 496 -11.99 -8.47 -17.13
CA SER A 496 -11.59 -7.08 -16.89
C SER A 496 -11.54 -6.85 -15.38
N PHE A 497 -10.36 -6.51 -14.88
CA PHE A 497 -10.10 -6.25 -13.45
C PHE A 497 -9.68 -4.81 -13.28
N PHE A 498 -10.26 -4.11 -12.33
CA PHE A 498 -9.80 -2.78 -11.97
C PHE A 498 -10.05 -2.48 -10.50
N TYR A 499 -9.48 -1.37 -10.06
CA TYR A 499 -9.38 -0.98 -8.67
C TYR A 499 -10.00 0.38 -8.48
N VAL A 500 -10.76 0.54 -7.40
CA VAL A 500 -11.34 1.81 -6.96
C VAL A 500 -10.42 2.41 -5.91
N ASN A 501 -9.91 3.61 -6.17
CA ASN A 501 -9.05 4.32 -5.24
C ASN A 501 -9.86 5.29 -4.37
N ALA A 502 -10.45 6.31 -5.00
CA ALA A 502 -11.08 7.41 -4.29
C ALA A 502 -12.27 8.03 -5.07
N PHE A 503 -13.06 8.82 -4.35
CA PHE A 503 -14.12 9.66 -4.89
C PHE A 503 -14.07 11.06 -4.30
N ASP A 504 -14.32 12.07 -5.13
CA ASP A 504 -14.51 13.45 -4.69
C ASP A 504 -15.88 13.94 -5.15
N ILE A 505 -16.84 14.05 -4.21
CA ILE A 505 -18.15 14.63 -4.50
C ILE A 505 -18.12 16.13 -4.26
N THR A 506 -18.34 16.88 -5.32
CA THR A 506 -18.47 18.34 -5.31
C THR A 506 -19.95 18.73 -5.38
N TYR A 507 -20.45 19.52 -4.44
CA TYR A 507 -21.87 19.87 -4.33
C TYR A 507 -22.07 21.24 -3.66
N ASN A 508 -23.26 21.81 -3.85
CA ASN A 508 -23.68 23.02 -3.16
C ASN A 508 -24.14 22.68 -1.74
N ARG A 509 -23.49 23.29 -0.77
CA ARG A 509 -23.71 23.05 0.66
C ARG A 509 -24.09 24.35 1.36
N PHE A 510 -25.04 24.30 2.28
CA PHE A 510 -25.36 25.44 3.14
C PHE A 510 -24.17 25.85 4.01
N PHE A 511 -24.09 27.14 4.36
CA PHE A 511 -23.19 27.64 5.40
C PHE A 511 -23.65 27.19 6.79
N THR A 512 -23.56 25.89 7.08
CA THR A 512 -23.94 25.29 8.36
C THR A 512 -22.78 24.47 8.91
N ALA A 513 -22.44 24.74 10.18
CA ALA A 513 -21.38 24.03 10.88
C ALA A 513 -21.74 22.55 11.04
N SER A 514 -20.73 21.69 10.89
CA SER A 514 -20.85 20.27 11.21
C SER A 514 -19.89 19.97 12.35
N LYS A 515 -20.40 19.34 13.42
CA LYS A 515 -19.62 19.08 14.65
C LYS A 515 -18.94 20.35 15.20
N ASN A 516 -19.69 21.46 15.25
CA ASN A 516 -19.24 22.77 15.75
C ASN A 516 -18.03 23.37 15.01
N SER A 517 -17.84 23.02 13.74
CA SER A 517 -16.83 23.64 12.89
C SER A 517 -17.23 23.69 11.42
N LEU A 518 -16.63 24.60 10.65
CA LEU A 518 -16.72 24.64 9.20
C LEU A 518 -15.43 25.19 8.60
N PHE A 519 -14.84 24.43 7.68
CA PHE A 519 -13.85 24.94 6.74
C PHE A 519 -14.58 25.27 5.44
N LEU A 520 -14.29 26.42 4.85
CA LEU A 520 -14.90 26.85 3.60
C LEU A 520 -13.93 27.68 2.76
N THR A 521 -14.19 27.72 1.46
CA THR A 521 -13.67 28.76 0.59
C THR A 521 -14.73 29.87 0.53
N GLY A 522 -14.30 31.13 0.62
CA GLY A 522 -15.16 32.30 0.55
C GLY A 522 -15.93 32.35 -0.76
N THR A 523 -16.98 33.15 -0.80
CA THR A 523 -17.78 33.39 -2.01
C THR A 523 -17.63 34.85 -2.43
N GLU A 524 -18.28 35.24 -3.53
CA GLU A 524 -18.38 36.65 -3.94
C GLU A 524 -19.19 37.52 -2.96
N ASN A 525 -19.74 36.93 -1.89
CA ASN A 525 -20.46 37.68 -0.87
C ASN A 525 -19.48 38.45 0.03
N ASP A 526 -19.76 39.73 0.26
CA ASP A 526 -18.99 40.58 1.19
C ASP A 526 -19.09 40.12 2.66
N VAL A 527 -20.13 39.34 3.00
CA VAL A 527 -20.38 38.79 4.34
C VAL A 527 -20.76 37.32 4.24
N ILE A 528 -20.13 36.49 5.06
CA ILE A 528 -20.46 35.09 5.24
C ILE A 528 -21.14 34.92 6.60
N THR A 529 -22.28 34.23 6.63
CA THR A 529 -22.97 33.84 7.87
C THR A 529 -23.03 32.33 7.95
N ILE A 530 -22.45 31.75 9.01
CA ILE A 530 -22.45 30.31 9.27
C ILE A 530 -23.39 30.01 10.43
N ASN A 531 -24.34 29.10 10.22
CA ASN A 531 -25.34 28.68 11.20
C ASN A 531 -24.98 27.34 11.86
N GLY A 532 -25.78 26.90 12.83
CA GLY A 532 -25.76 25.52 13.36
C GLY A 532 -24.65 25.22 14.38
N PHE A 533 -24.08 26.23 15.02
CA PHE A 533 -23.19 26.00 16.17
C PHE A 533 -24.02 25.78 17.43
N SER A 534 -23.64 24.79 18.25
CA SER A 534 -24.28 24.56 19.55
C SER A 534 -23.61 25.32 20.71
N ASN A 535 -22.54 26.07 20.43
CA ASN A 535 -21.73 26.76 21.44
C ASN A 535 -21.39 28.19 20.95
N PRO A 536 -21.63 29.24 21.77
CA PRO A 536 -21.44 30.63 21.37
C PRO A 536 -19.97 31.10 21.32
N ASP A 537 -19.03 30.33 21.88
CA ASP A 537 -17.60 30.66 21.85
C ASP A 537 -17.00 30.32 20.48
N ILE A 538 -17.39 31.06 19.44
CA ILE A 538 -17.03 30.81 18.04
C ILE A 538 -15.85 31.68 17.65
N MET A 539 -14.78 31.05 17.17
CA MET A 539 -13.61 31.72 16.59
C MET A 539 -13.61 31.53 15.07
N VAL A 540 -13.25 32.59 14.35
CA VAL A 540 -13.11 32.58 12.89
C VAL A 540 -11.67 32.93 12.52
N PHE A 541 -11.08 32.13 11.64
CA PHE A 541 -9.72 32.32 11.13
C PHE A 541 -9.72 32.35 9.61
N ASP A 542 -9.04 33.33 9.03
CA ASP A 542 -8.58 33.27 7.65
C ASP A 542 -7.33 32.37 7.62
N VAL A 543 -7.44 31.24 6.93
CA VAL A 543 -6.41 30.22 6.77
C VAL A 543 -5.93 30.12 5.33
N THR A 544 -6.13 31.16 4.52
CA THR A 544 -5.64 31.23 3.13
C THR A 544 -4.13 31.01 3.05
N ARG A 545 -3.40 31.52 4.06
CA ARG A 545 -1.97 31.29 4.25
C ARG A 545 -1.76 30.37 5.45
N ASN A 546 -1.56 29.08 5.21
CA ASN A 546 -1.58 28.06 6.25
C ASN A 546 -0.60 28.29 7.43
N HIS A 547 0.58 28.84 7.16
CA HIS A 547 1.56 29.16 8.21
C HIS A 547 1.41 30.57 8.81
N GLU A 548 0.61 31.43 8.17
CA GLU A 548 0.32 32.80 8.61
C GLU A 548 -1.20 33.05 8.63
N PRO A 549 -1.98 32.24 9.37
CA PRO A 549 -3.40 32.50 9.50
C PRO A 549 -3.64 33.86 10.16
N ALA A 550 -4.85 34.39 9.99
CA ALA A 550 -5.27 35.61 10.65
C ALA A 550 -6.57 35.37 11.43
N TYR A 551 -6.64 35.88 12.65
CA TYR A 551 -7.84 35.83 13.47
C TYR A 551 -8.81 36.93 13.02
N VAL A 552 -10.04 36.55 12.67
CA VAL A 552 -11.10 37.47 12.25
C VAL A 552 -11.83 37.96 13.50
N LYS A 553 -11.39 39.08 14.05
CA LYS A 553 -11.98 39.67 15.27
C LYS A 553 -13.33 40.31 15.01
N SER A 554 -13.57 40.77 13.78
CA SER A 554 -14.82 41.38 13.32
C SER A 554 -15.91 40.34 13.00
N ALA A 555 -15.98 39.26 13.78
CA ALA A 555 -17.03 38.25 13.70
C ALA A 555 -18.13 38.58 14.73
N SER A 556 -19.39 38.61 14.28
CA SER A 556 -20.56 38.82 15.14
C SER A 556 -21.27 37.50 15.40
N VAL A 557 -21.36 37.09 16.68
CA VAL A 557 -22.09 35.89 17.09
C VAL A 557 -23.50 36.26 17.53
N ARG A 558 -24.48 35.49 17.05
CA ARG A 558 -25.89 35.66 17.38
C ARG A 558 -26.49 34.32 17.82
N GLN A 559 -27.44 34.38 18.74
CA GLN A 559 -28.26 33.22 19.08
C GLN A 559 -29.49 33.17 18.15
N ASP A 560 -29.72 32.01 17.55
CA ASP A 560 -30.84 31.73 16.64
C ASP A 560 -31.63 30.53 17.16
N GLU A 561 -32.78 30.81 17.77
CA GLU A 561 -33.59 29.81 18.50
C GLU A 561 -32.77 29.02 19.54
N ASN A 562 -32.36 27.79 19.20
CA ASN A 562 -31.59 26.88 20.05
C ASN A 562 -30.10 26.77 19.67
N ASP A 563 -29.70 27.37 18.56
CA ASP A 563 -28.34 27.33 18.03
C ASP A 563 -27.71 28.73 17.98
N PHE A 564 -26.49 28.80 17.48
CA PHE A 564 -25.75 30.03 17.26
C PHE A 564 -25.27 30.14 15.81
N SER A 565 -25.21 31.38 15.34
CA SER A 565 -24.58 31.74 14.07
C SER A 565 -23.43 32.72 14.28
N VAL A 566 -22.52 32.74 13.31
CA VAL A 566 -21.43 33.72 13.23
C VAL A 566 -21.42 34.39 11.85
N SER A 567 -21.38 35.72 11.82
CA SER A 567 -21.22 36.50 10.59
C SER A 567 -19.87 37.22 10.57
N PHE A 568 -19.17 37.20 9.45
CA PHE A 568 -17.86 37.86 9.29
C PHE A 568 -17.65 38.36 7.85
N PRO A 569 -16.84 39.41 7.65
CA PRO A 569 -16.54 39.92 6.31
C PRO A 569 -15.69 38.94 5.51
N SER A 570 -15.92 38.88 4.20
CA SER A 570 -15.16 38.09 3.23
C SER A 570 -14.68 39.02 2.10
N ASP A 571 -13.42 38.86 1.68
CA ASP A 571 -12.76 39.70 0.67
C ASP A 571 -12.69 39.06 -0.73
N GLY A 572 -13.28 37.86 -0.90
CA GLY A 572 -13.49 37.26 -2.22
C GLY A 572 -13.58 35.73 -2.22
N SER A 573 -13.75 35.17 -3.43
CA SER A 573 -14.02 33.75 -3.66
C SER A 573 -12.81 32.80 -3.54
N THR A 574 -11.64 33.31 -3.15
CA THR A 574 -10.40 32.51 -3.05
C THR A 574 -9.87 32.40 -1.61
N SER A 575 -10.40 33.23 -0.71
CA SER A 575 -10.02 33.22 0.70
C SER A 575 -10.55 31.96 1.37
N LYS A 576 -9.79 31.36 2.29
CA LYS A 576 -10.17 30.14 3.01
C LYS A 576 -10.41 30.47 4.47
N PHE A 577 -11.56 30.08 5.00
CA PHE A 577 -11.92 30.34 6.39
C PHE A 577 -12.11 29.05 7.17
N PHE A 578 -11.69 29.06 8.43
CA PHE A 578 -11.97 28.00 9.40
C PHE A 578 -12.70 28.62 10.59
N SER A 579 -13.97 28.26 10.76
CA SER A 579 -14.79 28.65 11.91
C SER A 579 -14.95 27.48 12.86
N VAL A 580 -14.78 27.71 14.16
CA VAL A 580 -14.76 26.64 15.16
C VAL A 580 -15.27 27.15 16.50
N ALA A 581 -16.14 26.40 17.15
CA ALA A 581 -16.52 26.69 18.54
C ALA A 581 -15.50 26.12 19.54
N GLY A 582 -15.42 26.70 20.73
CA GLY A 582 -14.40 26.37 21.74
C GLY A 582 -14.33 24.88 22.13
N ASP A 583 -15.45 24.15 22.06
CA ASP A 583 -15.52 22.70 22.33
C ASP A 583 -15.10 21.81 21.15
N ALA A 584 -15.00 22.37 19.94
CA ALA A 584 -14.50 21.71 18.74
C ALA A 584 -13.01 22.02 18.45
N VAL A 585 -12.37 22.88 19.26
CA VAL A 585 -10.91 23.10 19.18
C VAL A 585 -10.17 21.80 19.51
N LYS A 586 -9.24 21.42 18.64
CA LYS A 586 -8.52 20.15 18.75
C LYS A 586 -7.39 20.22 19.78
N LYS A 587 -7.04 19.06 20.32
CA LYS A 587 -5.78 18.83 21.04
C LYS A 587 -4.83 18.03 20.16
N PRO A 588 -3.51 18.23 20.25
CA PRO A 588 -2.56 17.41 19.52
C PRO A 588 -2.69 15.93 19.86
N LEU A 589 -2.37 15.07 18.89
CA LEU A 589 -2.28 13.62 19.11
C LEU A 589 -1.20 13.29 20.15
N SER A 590 -0.08 14.02 20.10
CA SER A 590 0.96 13.95 21.12
C SER A 590 1.64 15.31 21.29
N PHE A 591 2.07 15.57 22.53
CA PHE A 591 2.82 16.75 22.90
C PHE A 591 3.88 16.31 23.92
N ILE A 592 5.12 16.19 23.45
CA ILE A 592 6.21 15.55 24.20
C ILE A 592 7.46 16.41 24.20
N ALA A 593 8.27 16.28 25.24
CA ALA A 593 9.54 16.99 25.33
C ALA A 593 10.60 16.30 24.48
N ASP A 594 11.48 17.11 23.91
CA ASP A 594 12.62 16.63 23.15
C ASP A 594 13.91 17.41 23.48
N ASN A 595 15.04 16.75 23.26
CA ASN A 595 16.35 17.36 23.36
C ASN A 595 17.06 17.21 22.02
N ARG A 596 17.27 18.33 21.34
CA ARG A 596 17.95 18.37 20.05
C ARG A 596 19.26 17.59 20.11
N SER A 597 19.38 16.59 19.24
CA SER A 597 20.59 15.82 19.08
C SER A 597 21.70 16.64 18.40
N ASN A 598 22.83 16.02 18.14
CA ASN A 598 24.02 16.71 17.61
C ASN A 598 24.59 16.07 16.35
N LEU A 599 23.78 15.33 15.60
CA LEU A 599 24.21 14.56 14.43
C LEU A 599 24.75 15.47 13.32
N ARG A 600 24.23 16.70 13.19
CA ARG A 600 24.74 17.75 12.29
C ARG A 600 26.02 18.44 12.76
N LYS A 601 26.66 18.05 13.86
CA LYS A 601 27.98 18.60 14.22
C LYS A 601 29.08 17.93 13.40
N ASN A 602 29.84 18.73 12.64
CA ASN A 602 30.96 18.26 11.83
C ASN A 602 32.07 17.53 12.62
N LYS A 603 32.15 17.73 13.95
CA LYS A 603 33.10 17.03 14.84
C LYS A 603 32.75 15.57 15.13
N ASN A 604 31.60 15.08 14.68
CA ASN A 604 31.24 13.68 14.81
C ASN A 604 32.16 12.79 13.96
N GLY A 605 32.17 11.49 14.23
CA GLY A 605 32.86 10.49 13.45
C GLY A 605 32.65 9.07 13.98
N ALA A 606 32.50 8.10 13.08
CA ALA A 606 32.45 6.68 13.40
C ALA A 606 32.71 5.86 12.12
N ASP A 607 33.49 4.78 12.21
CA ASP A 607 33.63 3.78 11.15
C ASP A 607 32.37 2.92 11.01
N TYR A 608 31.69 2.64 12.13
CA TYR A 608 30.56 1.71 12.21
C TYR A 608 29.37 2.35 12.95
N ILE A 609 28.26 2.56 12.25
CA ILE A 609 27.04 3.12 12.82
C ILE A 609 25.99 2.02 13.00
N VAL A 610 25.37 1.95 14.18
CA VAL A 610 24.16 1.14 14.39
C VAL A 610 22.98 2.09 14.55
N ILE A 611 22.07 2.10 13.56
CA ILE A 611 20.81 2.84 13.63
C ILE A 611 19.78 1.95 14.29
N SER A 612 19.14 2.42 15.36
CA SER A 612 18.17 1.62 16.11
C SER A 612 17.09 2.48 16.75
N ILE A 613 16.22 1.83 17.51
CA ILE A 613 15.16 2.45 18.30
C ILE A 613 15.43 2.24 19.79
N PRO A 614 14.83 3.04 20.68
CA PRO A 614 15.09 2.93 22.12
C PRO A 614 14.85 1.53 22.71
N GLU A 615 13.91 0.76 22.18
CA GLU A 615 13.61 -0.59 22.68
C GLU A 615 14.65 -1.64 22.29
N LEU A 616 15.45 -1.36 21.27
CA LEU A 616 16.53 -2.22 20.79
C LEU A 616 17.92 -1.65 21.13
N GLU A 617 17.98 -0.51 21.81
CA GLU A 617 19.21 0.21 22.13
C GLU A 617 20.25 -0.65 22.86
N ALA A 618 19.83 -1.48 23.81
CA ALA A 618 20.75 -2.35 24.55
C ALA A 618 21.48 -3.34 23.62
N GLY A 619 20.77 -3.92 22.65
CA GLY A 619 21.38 -4.79 21.64
C GLY A 619 22.26 -4.01 20.68
N ALA A 620 21.83 -2.82 20.26
CA ALA A 620 22.63 -1.95 19.40
C ALA A 620 23.95 -1.55 20.05
N ARG A 621 23.94 -1.23 21.36
CA ARG A 621 25.14 -0.93 22.16
C ARG A 621 26.06 -2.15 22.28
N ALA A 622 25.52 -3.32 22.59
CA ALA A 622 26.31 -4.54 22.66
C ALA A 622 27.02 -4.86 21.32
N LEU A 623 26.32 -4.72 20.18
CA LEU A 623 26.92 -4.88 18.86
C LEU A 623 28.02 -3.83 18.59
N ALA A 624 27.76 -2.57 18.93
CA ALA A 624 28.75 -1.50 18.77
C ALA A 624 30.00 -1.74 19.63
N GLU A 625 29.83 -2.12 20.90
CA GLU A 625 30.93 -2.46 21.83
C GLU A 625 31.76 -3.64 21.32
N TYR A 626 31.11 -4.69 20.80
CA TYR A 626 31.81 -5.82 20.20
C TYR A 626 32.64 -5.40 18.99
N ARG A 627 32.12 -4.53 18.12
CA ARG A 627 32.86 -3.97 16.98
C ARG A 627 33.99 -3.03 17.40
N GLN A 628 33.82 -2.30 18.51
CA GLN A 628 34.87 -1.49 19.09
C GLN A 628 36.06 -2.33 19.56
N GLN A 629 35.82 -3.52 20.14
CA GLN A 629 36.87 -4.48 20.50
C GLN A 629 37.66 -4.99 19.29
N LYS A 630 37.09 -4.90 18.07
CA LYS A 630 37.74 -5.23 16.80
C LYS A 630 38.44 -4.03 16.15
N GLY A 631 38.55 -2.90 16.85
CA GLY A 631 39.31 -1.73 16.42
C GLY A 631 38.53 -0.70 15.60
N LEU A 632 37.21 -0.78 15.55
CA LEU A 632 36.36 0.20 14.85
C LEU A 632 35.93 1.33 15.79
N THR A 633 35.85 2.55 15.28
CA THR A 633 35.15 3.64 15.97
C THR A 633 33.66 3.46 15.76
N THR A 634 32.88 3.29 16.82
CA THR A 634 31.46 2.93 16.70
C THR A 634 30.53 4.00 17.25
N LYS A 635 29.34 4.16 16.67
CA LYS A 635 28.29 5.02 17.20
C LYS A 635 26.91 4.38 17.06
N VAL A 636 26.13 4.40 18.14
CA VAL A 636 24.70 4.06 18.09
C VAL A 636 23.92 5.35 17.88
N VAL A 637 23.00 5.35 16.91
CA VAL A 637 22.16 6.51 16.55
C VAL A 637 20.70 6.10 16.60
N MET A 638 19.86 6.89 17.26
CA MET A 638 18.43 6.62 17.35
C MET A 638 17.71 7.12 16.09
N LEU A 639 16.73 6.35 15.59
CA LEU A 639 15.92 6.77 14.44
C LEU A 639 15.19 8.08 14.71
N GLU A 640 14.68 8.30 15.93
CA GLU A 640 13.99 9.54 16.29
C GLU A 640 14.89 10.78 16.09
N ASP A 641 16.13 10.75 16.57
CA ASP A 641 17.13 11.81 16.38
C ASP A 641 17.39 12.09 14.89
N ILE A 642 17.42 11.04 14.06
CA ILE A 642 17.56 11.16 12.60
C ILE A 642 16.34 11.87 12.01
N LEU A 643 15.13 11.43 12.33
CA LEU A 643 13.89 12.03 11.83
C LEU A 643 13.83 13.51 12.22
N ASP A 644 14.15 13.83 13.48
CA ASP A 644 14.07 15.17 14.04
C ASP A 644 15.06 16.12 13.35
N GLU A 645 16.33 15.72 13.19
CA GLU A 645 17.34 16.56 12.56
C GLU A 645 17.28 16.59 11.03
N PHE A 646 16.83 15.51 10.36
CA PHE A 646 16.96 15.33 8.90
C PHE A 646 15.65 15.27 8.13
N ASN A 647 14.50 15.31 8.81
CA ASN A 647 13.18 15.44 8.19
C ASN A 647 12.16 16.17 9.09
N HIS A 648 12.64 17.12 9.91
CA HIS A 648 11.79 17.95 10.78
C HIS A 648 10.87 17.14 11.72
N GLY A 649 11.29 15.93 12.08
CA GLY A 649 10.56 14.98 12.92
C GLY A 649 9.48 14.18 12.20
N ILE A 650 9.21 14.48 10.93
CA ILE A 650 8.25 13.77 10.07
C ILE A 650 8.84 12.40 9.72
N ALA A 651 8.07 11.34 9.92
CA ALA A 651 8.52 9.99 9.62
C ALA A 651 8.65 9.79 8.10
N GLY A 652 9.79 9.27 7.66
CA GLY A 652 10.07 8.94 6.27
C GLY A 652 11.48 8.38 6.09
N PRO A 653 11.70 7.40 5.18
CA PRO A 653 13.00 6.79 4.96
C PRO A 653 14.04 7.81 4.45
N SER A 654 13.62 8.86 3.74
CA SER A 654 14.50 9.93 3.26
C SER A 654 15.35 10.57 4.37
N ALA A 655 14.87 10.63 5.60
CA ALA A 655 15.64 11.13 6.74
C ALA A 655 16.93 10.33 6.99
N ILE A 656 16.86 8.99 6.86
CA ILE A 656 17.99 8.08 7.06
C ILE A 656 19.02 8.32 5.96
N ARG A 657 18.58 8.42 4.71
CA ARG A 657 19.46 8.77 3.58
C ARG A 657 20.13 10.12 3.80
N ASN A 658 19.36 11.16 4.13
CA ASN A 658 19.86 12.50 4.40
C ASN A 658 20.90 12.53 5.53
N PHE A 659 20.67 11.75 6.59
CA PHE A 659 21.62 11.59 7.69
C PHE A 659 22.92 10.92 7.24
N LEU A 660 22.83 9.79 6.53
CA LEU A 660 24.01 9.05 6.07
C LEU A 660 24.82 9.84 5.05
N SER A 661 24.17 10.51 4.09
CA SER A 661 24.80 11.44 3.15
C SER A 661 25.53 12.56 3.89
N TYR A 662 24.89 13.17 4.90
CA TYR A 662 25.53 14.21 5.70
C TYR A 662 26.74 13.67 6.47
N ALA A 663 26.60 12.52 7.13
CA ALA A 663 27.67 11.90 7.90
C ALA A 663 28.88 11.54 7.02
N TYR A 664 28.63 10.95 5.85
CA TYR A 664 29.66 10.62 4.86
C TYR A 664 30.44 11.84 4.38
N GLN A 665 29.76 12.97 4.16
CA GLN A 665 30.38 14.17 3.59
C GLN A 665 31.03 15.08 4.64
N ASN A 666 30.51 15.12 5.87
CA ASN A 666 30.81 16.20 6.82
C ASN A 666 31.38 15.75 8.17
N TRP A 667 31.31 14.46 8.53
CA TRP A 667 31.92 13.98 9.77
C TRP A 667 33.44 13.85 9.62
N ILE A 668 34.19 14.03 10.72
CA ILE A 668 35.65 13.84 10.76
C ILE A 668 36.03 12.43 10.33
N ILE A 669 35.26 11.43 10.76
CA ILE A 669 35.40 10.03 10.33
C ILE A 669 34.10 9.66 9.62
N PRO A 670 34.10 9.58 8.28
CA PRO A 670 32.92 9.16 7.54
C PRO A 670 32.64 7.66 7.79
N PRO A 671 31.36 7.27 7.93
CA PRO A 671 30.99 5.87 8.12
C PRO A 671 31.40 4.99 6.95
N ARG A 672 31.90 3.79 7.30
CA ARG A 672 32.22 2.72 6.35
C ARG A 672 31.19 1.59 6.40
N TYR A 673 30.56 1.42 7.56
CA TYR A 673 29.57 0.39 7.82
C TYR A 673 28.35 0.97 8.53
N VAL A 674 27.16 0.57 8.09
CA VAL A 674 25.89 0.89 8.75
C VAL A 674 25.11 -0.39 8.99
N VAL A 675 24.60 -0.54 10.21
CA VAL A 675 23.61 -1.56 10.55
C VAL A 675 22.29 -0.93 10.90
N LEU A 676 21.24 -1.32 10.18
CA LEU A 676 19.86 -1.04 10.53
C LEU A 676 19.37 -2.13 11.51
N ALA A 677 19.24 -1.78 12.79
CA ALA A 677 18.80 -2.69 13.84
C ALA A 677 17.31 -2.50 14.13
N GLY A 678 16.49 -3.22 13.36
CA GLY A 678 15.04 -3.20 13.43
C GLY A 678 14.41 -3.76 12.16
N ASP A 679 13.28 -4.44 12.31
CA ASP A 679 12.47 -4.92 11.18
C ASP A 679 11.78 -3.76 10.43
N GLY A 680 11.54 -3.96 9.13
CA GLY A 680 10.97 -2.97 8.22
C GLY A 680 9.74 -3.50 7.48
N THR A 681 8.90 -2.60 6.97
CA THR A 681 7.78 -2.95 6.07
C THR A 681 7.45 -1.77 5.16
N PHE A 682 6.85 -2.03 4.00
CA PHE A 682 6.26 -0.98 3.16
C PHE A 682 4.94 -0.44 3.71
N ASP A 683 4.32 -1.13 4.69
CA ASP A 683 3.13 -0.66 5.39
C ASP A 683 3.50 0.40 6.43
N TYR A 684 3.90 1.58 5.95
CA TYR A 684 4.41 2.68 6.78
C TYR A 684 3.36 3.19 7.77
N LYS A 685 2.07 3.18 7.37
CA LYS A 685 0.94 3.69 8.15
C LYS A 685 0.18 2.60 8.93
N ASP A 686 0.64 1.34 8.89
CA ASP A 686 0.04 0.17 9.57
C ASP A 686 -1.43 -0.08 9.13
N TYR A 687 -1.73 0.13 7.84
CA TYR A 687 -3.06 -0.09 7.26
C TYR A 687 -3.49 -1.56 7.30
N GLN A 688 -2.55 -2.51 7.16
CA GLN A 688 -2.85 -3.94 7.28
C GLN A 688 -2.85 -4.42 8.74
N GLY A 689 -2.54 -3.53 9.68
CA GLY A 689 -2.54 -3.83 11.11
C GLY A 689 -1.55 -4.94 11.47
N HIS A 690 -0.38 -4.98 10.80
CA HIS A 690 0.68 -5.97 10.98
C HIS A 690 1.76 -5.54 11.98
N GLY A 691 1.65 -4.33 12.52
CA GLY A 691 2.48 -3.80 13.58
C GLY A 691 3.32 -2.62 13.13
N VAL A 692 4.29 -2.24 13.95
CA VAL A 692 5.13 -1.06 13.71
C VAL A 692 6.20 -1.33 12.65
N ASN A 693 6.42 -0.32 11.81
CA ASN A 693 7.61 -0.20 10.97
C ASN A 693 8.74 0.36 11.83
N LEU A 694 9.65 -0.49 12.33
CA LEU A 694 10.66 -0.08 13.32
C LEU A 694 11.74 0.79 12.68
N ILE A 695 12.28 0.34 11.55
CA ILE A 695 13.19 1.10 10.70
C ILE A 695 12.67 0.99 9.26
N PRO A 696 12.03 2.03 8.71
CA PRO A 696 11.39 1.97 7.39
C PRO A 696 12.43 1.70 6.30
N PRO A 697 12.19 0.73 5.37
CA PRO A 697 12.98 0.61 4.14
C PRO A 697 12.57 1.70 3.14
N PHE A 698 13.30 1.83 2.02
CA PHE A 698 12.75 2.49 0.82
C PHE A 698 11.94 1.49 0.00
N LEU A 699 11.06 2.01 -0.85
CA LEU A 699 10.60 1.28 -2.03
C LEU A 699 11.43 1.72 -3.24
N ILE A 700 11.80 0.76 -4.10
CA ILE A 700 12.47 1.00 -5.38
C ILE A 700 11.61 0.42 -6.50
N SER A 701 11.66 1.07 -7.66
CA SER A 701 11.06 0.56 -8.89
C SER A 701 11.85 -0.61 -9.45
N THR A 702 11.14 -1.62 -9.94
CA THR A 702 11.68 -2.79 -10.65
C THR A 702 10.75 -3.11 -11.83
N SER A 703 11.17 -4.03 -12.70
CA SER A 703 10.31 -4.54 -13.79
C SER A 703 9.03 -5.24 -13.31
N TYR A 704 8.90 -5.50 -12.01
CA TYR A 704 7.75 -6.16 -11.38
C TYR A 704 7.04 -5.25 -10.35
N GLY A 705 7.28 -3.94 -10.42
CA GLY A 705 6.70 -2.93 -9.53
C GLY A 705 7.60 -2.56 -8.35
N LEU A 706 7.01 -2.09 -7.25
CA LEU A 706 7.70 -1.54 -6.08
C LEU A 706 8.16 -2.62 -5.10
N PHE A 707 9.45 -2.63 -4.76
CA PHE A 707 10.05 -3.54 -3.77
C PHE A 707 10.86 -2.82 -2.70
N ALA A 708 10.89 -3.40 -1.50
CA ALA A 708 11.66 -2.85 -0.39
C ALA A 708 13.18 -2.99 -0.61
N SER A 709 13.93 -1.92 -0.38
CA SER A 709 15.40 -1.92 -0.46
C SER A 709 16.04 -0.99 0.56
N ASP A 710 17.20 -1.41 1.08
CA ASP A 710 18.05 -0.59 1.95
C ASP A 710 19.22 0.05 1.18
N ILE A 711 19.46 -0.36 -0.07
CA ILE A 711 20.55 0.15 -0.91
C ILE A 711 20.52 1.69 -1.04
N PRO A 712 19.35 2.34 -1.29
CA PRO A 712 19.31 3.79 -1.47
C PRO A 712 19.73 4.60 -0.24
N PHE A 713 19.79 4.01 0.96
CA PHE A 713 20.32 4.69 2.14
C PHE A 713 21.83 4.94 2.05
N ALA A 714 22.55 4.07 1.35
CA ALA A 714 24.00 4.05 1.30
C ALA A 714 24.57 4.48 -0.06
N ASP A 715 23.72 4.60 -1.08
CA ASP A 715 24.02 5.25 -2.36
C ASP A 715 23.95 6.78 -2.21
N ILE A 716 25.12 7.39 -2.10
CA ILE A 716 25.30 8.79 -1.68
C ILE A 716 25.84 9.62 -2.84
N LYS A 717 26.71 9.06 -3.69
CA LYS A 717 27.31 9.76 -4.81
C LYS A 717 26.56 9.46 -6.08
N ASN A 718 26.02 10.50 -6.69
CA ASN A 718 25.41 10.47 -8.02
C ASN A 718 24.16 9.59 -8.17
N ASP A 719 23.72 8.87 -7.13
CA ASP A 719 22.51 8.03 -7.15
C ASP A 719 22.59 6.96 -8.26
N ASP A 720 23.75 6.30 -8.38
CA ASP A 720 24.09 5.40 -9.48
C ASP A 720 23.82 3.92 -9.19
N GLY A 721 23.18 3.62 -8.06
CA GLY A 721 22.89 2.29 -7.55
C GLY A 721 24.05 1.64 -6.80
N ILE A 722 25.18 2.34 -6.59
CA ILE A 722 26.39 1.79 -5.96
C ILE A 722 26.56 2.38 -4.55
N PRO A 723 26.41 1.58 -3.48
CA PRO A 723 26.62 2.06 -2.11
C PRO A 723 28.05 2.54 -1.83
N GLU A 724 28.20 3.75 -1.29
CA GLU A 724 29.44 4.26 -0.68
C GLU A 724 29.74 3.66 0.69
N ILE A 725 28.69 3.19 1.37
CA ILE A 725 28.73 2.64 2.73
C ILE A 725 28.26 1.20 2.68
N ALA A 726 28.99 0.28 3.31
CA ALA A 726 28.52 -1.09 3.46
C ALA A 726 27.32 -1.10 4.42
N ILE A 727 26.12 -1.37 3.90
CA ILE A 727 24.88 -1.39 4.67
C ILE A 727 24.37 -2.81 4.86
N GLY A 728 23.84 -3.10 6.04
CA GLY A 728 23.13 -4.34 6.32
C GLY A 728 22.03 -4.14 7.36
N ARG A 729 21.02 -4.99 7.32
CA ARG A 729 19.92 -4.97 8.29
C ARG A 729 19.97 -6.20 9.19
N ILE A 730 19.73 -5.98 10.47
CA ILE A 730 19.38 -7.03 11.43
C ILE A 730 17.87 -6.89 11.69
N PRO A 731 17.01 -7.69 11.02
CA PRO A 731 15.55 -7.55 11.08
C PRO A 731 15.01 -8.17 12.36
N VAL A 732 15.21 -7.46 13.47
CA VAL A 732 14.75 -7.88 14.80
C VAL A 732 13.62 -7.01 15.28
N ILE A 733 12.72 -7.64 16.01
CA ILE A 733 11.59 -6.95 16.62
C ILE A 733 11.82 -6.79 18.12
N THR A 734 12.48 -7.75 18.77
CA THR A 734 12.63 -7.77 20.24
C THR A 734 14.11 -7.72 20.66
N ALA A 735 14.36 -7.18 21.86
CA ALA A 735 15.69 -7.21 22.47
C ALA A 735 16.24 -8.63 22.63
N GLU A 736 15.39 -9.62 22.92
CA GLU A 736 15.80 -11.02 23.05
C GLU A 736 16.27 -11.61 21.71
N SER A 737 15.49 -11.39 20.63
CA SER A 737 15.91 -11.82 19.28
C SER A 737 17.20 -11.14 18.85
N PHE A 738 17.40 -9.87 19.23
CA PHE A 738 18.63 -9.15 18.92
C PHE A 738 19.83 -9.75 19.64
N ALA A 739 19.71 -10.02 20.96
CA ALA A 739 20.76 -10.66 21.73
C ALA A 739 21.17 -12.03 21.14
N LYS A 740 20.21 -12.84 20.66
CA LYS A 740 20.50 -14.12 19.99
C LYS A 740 21.29 -13.97 18.69
N ILE A 741 21.02 -12.93 17.90
CA ILE A 741 21.79 -12.65 16.68
C ILE A 741 23.21 -12.19 17.01
N ILE A 742 23.36 -11.31 18.01
CA ILE A 742 24.69 -10.86 18.46
C ILE A 742 25.51 -12.04 18.96
N GLN A 743 24.93 -12.93 19.77
CA GLN A 743 25.60 -14.15 20.22
C GLN A 743 26.07 -15.03 19.04
N LYS A 744 25.26 -15.17 17.98
CA LYS A 744 25.66 -15.91 16.77
C LYS A 744 26.84 -15.24 16.06
N ILE A 745 26.83 -13.91 15.94
CA ILE A 745 27.94 -13.14 15.34
C ILE A 745 29.22 -13.34 16.14
N GLU A 746 29.16 -13.14 17.45
CA GLU A 746 30.30 -13.32 18.36
C GLU A 746 30.85 -14.74 18.31
N GLN A 747 29.97 -15.74 18.35
CA GLN A 747 30.36 -17.15 18.28
C GLN A 747 31.01 -17.46 16.94
N TYR A 748 30.44 -17.04 15.81
CA TYR A 748 30.99 -17.28 14.48
C TYR A 748 32.39 -16.67 14.33
N GLU A 749 32.57 -15.42 14.74
CA GLU A 749 33.83 -14.70 14.56
C GLU A 749 34.91 -15.04 15.59
N SER A 750 34.55 -15.61 16.74
CA SER A 750 35.51 -16.10 17.74
C SER A 750 35.85 -17.58 17.60
N SER A 751 35.05 -18.34 16.82
CA SER A 751 35.29 -19.77 16.62
C SER A 751 36.55 -19.99 15.78
N PRO A 752 37.44 -20.92 16.19
CA PRO A 752 38.53 -21.35 15.32
C PRO A 752 37.94 -22.04 14.07
N ALA A 753 38.63 -21.91 12.94
CA ALA A 753 38.22 -22.59 11.70
C ALA A 753 38.08 -24.10 11.93
N GLY A 754 36.88 -24.63 11.68
CA GLY A 754 36.55 -26.06 11.82
C GLY A 754 36.21 -26.70 10.48
N GLU A 755 35.92 -28.01 10.46
CA GLU A 755 35.57 -28.73 9.23
C GLU A 755 34.36 -28.12 8.50
N TRP A 756 33.41 -27.55 9.23
CA TRP A 756 32.24 -26.89 8.66
C TRP A 756 32.60 -25.71 7.75
N CYS A 757 33.73 -25.03 7.97
CA CYS A 757 34.19 -23.93 7.11
C CYS A 757 34.56 -24.40 5.69
N ASN A 758 34.77 -25.71 5.50
CA ASN A 758 35.10 -26.31 4.20
C ASN A 758 33.87 -26.96 3.52
N GLN A 759 32.68 -26.82 4.11
CA GLN A 759 31.45 -27.41 3.58
C GLN A 759 30.53 -26.29 3.08
N VAL A 760 30.23 -26.30 1.78
CA VAL A 760 29.29 -25.37 1.15
C VAL A 760 28.13 -26.18 0.61
N MET A 761 26.91 -25.73 0.90
CA MET A 761 25.70 -26.21 0.22
C MET A 761 25.38 -25.23 -0.90
N MET A 762 25.40 -25.71 -2.14
CA MET A 762 24.97 -24.96 -3.31
C MET A 762 23.65 -25.57 -3.78
N MET A 763 22.63 -24.73 -3.90
CA MET A 763 21.31 -25.10 -4.42
C MET A 763 21.04 -24.17 -5.60
N ALA A 764 20.63 -24.74 -6.72
CA ALA A 764 20.09 -24.01 -7.86
C ALA A 764 18.61 -24.38 -7.94
N ASP A 765 17.77 -23.41 -8.31
CA ASP A 765 16.39 -23.71 -8.68
C ASP A 765 16.39 -24.51 -10.01
N ASN A 766 15.22 -24.98 -10.45
CA ASN A 766 15.09 -25.36 -11.84
C ASN A 766 15.43 -24.12 -12.69
N PRO A 767 16.30 -24.25 -13.70
CA PRO A 767 16.76 -23.09 -14.45
C PRO A 767 15.58 -22.40 -15.12
N ASP A 768 15.38 -21.12 -14.84
CA ASP A 768 14.40 -20.29 -15.52
C ASP A 768 15.11 -19.18 -16.31
N ASN A 769 14.33 -18.29 -16.92
CA ASN A 769 14.87 -17.16 -17.67
C ASN A 769 15.66 -16.14 -16.81
N GLY A 770 15.63 -16.25 -15.48
CA GLY A 770 16.36 -15.42 -14.51
C GLY A 770 17.70 -16.01 -14.04
N GLY A 771 17.94 -17.31 -14.29
CA GLY A 771 19.23 -17.99 -14.05
C GLY A 771 19.22 -19.11 -13.02
#